data_AF-A0AAD8DBP3-F1
#
_entry.id   AF-A0AAD8DBP3-F1
#
_cell.length_a   1.000
_cell.length_b   1.000
_cell.length_c   1.000
_cell.angle_alpha   90.00
_cell.angle_beta   90.00
_cell.angle_gamma   90.00
#
_symmetry.space_group_name_H-M   'P 1'
#
loop_
_entity.id
_entity.type
_entity.pdbx_description
1 polymer ?
#
loop_
_entity_poly.entity_id
_entity_poly.type
_entity_poly.pdbx_seq_one_letter_code
_entity_poly.pdbx_strand_id
1 'polypeptide(L)'
;MADKSVIVISDDETDTESESPGADCKDSSVLVLEENSDFECSLLDENRSDEMVDAEFGLSITYSKKADVMPHARYDCTSHVFSQSENQTSSPVGTNSDFCEQCYCYICDKLASECQSWITPSFCHCNAHKRSPFWKSWRDQALIGALIVFKFDLLEIDADLRHAESLLMKFDADLTVEYDKFMMGTVSSLAAIYSCSCCCHNQYQTMVNCKRCSSKHEDILIYNYSNVYQLVLEFLEKANGEKPKTFAVVLLGAAQRILLHKQPLGHHMQNTTVVPEAVPLLLQRIIEILQRLLVVSDFPSSFSKKLIDFYNSLLLPHTALLLYCLNVYLWEDSLLVSVLKGQNITGERVVKGKKEVLFESIHVVLARTEKLKQQNRYRELARYLKVVRTNNRAELVRLKDQIPFFMCKHGDFTSAGHHLFYSHDVSCCTACRLTPRQFTMYLKILRTGQVPVGNEPFYSGVWETPTGHVPVKKNEVVKVGLRILNRNAQLYMNPESWADLIQVSCSDSKLAQDGSFICVAWKEPEETFQQSIRETAGLVLKELETKQIVILPKQFYSNYFPDEAMLMLVTQALVQRLLHAHMCTVLNIAMAFRRNMWALKYLFKSLSVRLDVLHAFLDCLIKDLNEKNNTLLTRTVAQSDAEHIGHFIFFLISYEHAVLRPVAHKIVDFLLEHWNELQNCPWQRNLATLLQNQDVTHWNTSNSFLQLKNKLRTLV
;
A
#
# COMPACT_ATOMS: atom_id res chain seq x y z
N MET A 1 -3.15 -45.02 -27.33
CA MET A 1 -4.40 -44.50 -26.77
C MET A 1 -4.64 -45.29 -25.50
N ALA A 2 -4.41 -44.68 -24.34
CA ALA A 2 -4.56 -45.31 -23.04
C ALA A 2 -5.81 -44.71 -22.39
N ASP A 3 -6.84 -45.53 -22.21
CA ASP A 3 -8.08 -45.14 -21.54
C ASP A 3 -7.80 -44.89 -20.06
N LYS A 4 -8.06 -43.66 -19.62
CA LYS A 4 -8.11 -43.28 -18.22
C LYS A 4 -9.50 -43.59 -17.70
N SER A 5 -9.65 -44.69 -16.98
CA SER A 5 -10.85 -44.95 -16.16
C SER A 5 -10.86 -44.00 -14.97
N VAL A 6 -11.79 -43.04 -14.98
CA VAL A 6 -12.11 -42.18 -13.83
C VAL A 6 -13.11 -42.94 -12.96
N ILE A 7 -12.77 -43.17 -11.69
CA ILE A 7 -13.71 -43.69 -10.69
C ILE A 7 -14.31 -42.49 -9.97
N VAL A 8 -15.63 -42.32 -10.07
CA VAL A 8 -16.41 -41.36 -9.28
C VAL A 8 -16.99 -42.12 -8.11
N ILE A 9 -16.60 -41.76 -6.88
CA ILE A 9 -17.23 -42.26 -5.66
C ILE A 9 -18.19 -41.16 -5.20
N SER A 10 -19.50 -41.44 -5.23
CA SER A 10 -20.52 -40.59 -4.64
C SER A 10 -20.54 -40.85 -3.13
N ASP A 11 -20.19 -39.83 -2.35
CA ASP A 11 -20.19 -39.85 -0.89
C ASP A 11 -21.57 -39.38 -0.40
N ASP A 12 -22.54 -40.30 -0.38
CA ASP A 12 -23.86 -40.09 0.24
C ASP A 12 -23.98 -40.98 1.48
N GLU A 13 -23.24 -40.64 2.54
CA GLU A 13 -23.68 -40.96 3.91
C GLU A 13 -24.03 -39.65 4.61
N THR A 14 -25.28 -39.24 4.46
CA THR A 14 -25.87 -38.19 5.28
C THR A 14 -26.33 -38.79 6.60
N ASP A 15 -25.72 -38.33 7.69
CA ASP A 15 -26.18 -38.50 9.06
C ASP A 15 -27.66 -38.08 9.16
N THR A 16 -28.57 -39.05 9.28
CA THR A 16 -29.94 -38.80 9.69
C THR A 16 -30.32 -39.73 10.83
N GLU A 17 -30.14 -39.21 12.05
CA GLU A 17 -30.85 -39.68 13.23
C GLU A 17 -32.35 -39.33 13.08
N SER A 18 -33.18 -40.28 12.61
CA SER A 18 -34.64 -40.24 12.82
C SER A 18 -35.32 -41.60 12.61
N GLU A 19 -35.80 -42.16 13.73
CA GLU A 19 -36.86 -43.15 13.98
C GLU A 19 -37.51 -43.93 12.81
N SER A 20 -37.53 -45.28 12.91
CA SER A 20 -38.72 -46.17 12.92
C SER A 20 -38.43 -47.56 12.27
N PRO A 21 -38.94 -48.67 12.85
CA PRO A 21 -38.80 -50.01 12.28
C PRO A 21 -39.89 -50.28 11.23
N GLY A 22 -39.47 -50.63 10.02
CA GLY A 22 -40.35 -51.18 8.98
C GLY A 22 -40.50 -50.28 7.76
N ALA A 23 -39.54 -50.33 6.85
CA ALA A 23 -39.74 -49.95 5.46
C ALA A 23 -38.83 -50.83 4.58
N ASP A 24 -39.48 -51.79 3.93
CA ASP A 24 -38.95 -52.73 2.95
C ASP A 24 -38.51 -51.94 1.71
N CYS A 25 -37.20 -51.70 1.55
CA CYS A 25 -36.63 -51.13 0.32
C CYS A 25 -35.91 -52.26 -0.45
N LYS A 26 -36.70 -52.95 -1.27
CA LYS A 26 -36.23 -53.92 -2.26
C LYS A 26 -35.61 -53.17 -3.43
N ASP A 27 -34.30 -53.02 -3.39
CA ASP A 27 -33.44 -53.05 -4.58
C ASP A 27 -31.98 -53.21 -4.14
N SER A 28 -31.62 -54.44 -3.78
CA SER A 28 -30.23 -54.86 -3.64
C SER A 28 -30.09 -56.22 -4.31
N SER A 29 -29.38 -56.27 -5.44
CA SER A 29 -29.10 -57.49 -6.20
C SER A 29 -27.93 -58.29 -5.62
N VAL A 30 -27.75 -58.28 -4.29
CA VAL A 30 -26.67 -59.00 -3.61
C VAL A 30 -27.20 -59.66 -2.35
N LEU A 31 -27.27 -61.00 -2.36
CA LEU A 31 -27.49 -61.83 -1.18
C LEU A 31 -26.13 -62.16 -0.56
N VAL A 32 -25.90 -61.69 0.66
CA VAL A 32 -24.73 -62.09 1.47
C VAL A 32 -25.14 -63.33 2.28
N LEU A 33 -24.51 -64.47 2.00
CA LEU A 33 -24.68 -65.68 2.80
C LEU A 33 -23.67 -65.65 3.96
N GLU A 34 -24.15 -65.71 5.20
CA GLU A 34 -23.30 -65.92 6.38
C GLU A 34 -22.91 -67.41 6.44
N GLU A 35 -21.61 -67.70 6.37
CA GLU A 35 -21.08 -69.05 6.58
C GLU A 35 -21.19 -69.40 8.08
N ASN A 36 -22.11 -70.29 8.41
CA ASN A 36 -22.07 -70.99 9.69
C ASN A 36 -20.84 -71.89 9.72
N SER A 37 -19.97 -71.64 10.70
CA SER A 37 -18.89 -72.52 11.11
C SER A 37 -19.44 -73.91 11.42
N ASP A 38 -19.07 -74.90 10.61
CA ASP A 38 -18.80 -76.30 10.99
C ASP A 38 -18.65 -77.16 9.73
N PHE A 39 -17.50 -77.10 9.07
CA PHE A 39 -17.08 -78.18 8.15
C PHE A 39 -15.55 -78.20 8.05
N GLU A 40 -14.91 -79.07 8.85
CA GLU A 40 -13.55 -79.53 8.55
C GLU A 40 -13.61 -80.35 7.25
N CYS A 41 -12.88 -79.94 6.22
CA CYS A 41 -12.46 -80.86 5.18
C CYS A 41 -11.09 -80.47 4.63
N SER A 42 -10.08 -81.12 5.18
CA SER A 42 -8.86 -81.45 4.47
C SER A 42 -9.21 -82.07 3.11
N LEU A 43 -8.64 -81.55 2.02
CA LEU A 43 -7.85 -82.26 1.01
C LEU A 43 -7.78 -81.44 -0.29
N LEU A 44 -6.59 -81.46 -0.87
CA LEU A 44 -6.26 -81.02 -2.22
C LEU A 44 -7.14 -81.75 -3.24
N ASP A 45 -7.82 -81.03 -4.14
CA ASP A 45 -7.98 -81.49 -5.52
C ASP A 45 -8.40 -80.33 -6.45
N GLU A 46 -7.64 -80.17 -7.54
CA GLU A 46 -8.03 -79.41 -8.71
C GLU A 46 -9.12 -80.20 -9.47
N ASN A 47 -10.09 -79.48 -10.04
CA ASN A 47 -11.18 -79.98 -10.90
C ASN A 47 -12.30 -80.80 -10.21
N ARG A 48 -13.30 -80.08 -9.69
CA ARG A 48 -14.71 -80.52 -9.78
C ARG A 48 -15.60 -79.41 -10.30
N SER A 49 -16.15 -79.63 -11.48
CA SER A 49 -17.33 -78.97 -12.01
C SER A 49 -18.55 -79.77 -11.54
N ASP A 50 -19.02 -79.48 -10.33
CA ASP A 50 -20.35 -79.94 -9.89
C ASP A 50 -21.25 -78.70 -9.80
N GLU A 51 -22.13 -78.55 -10.79
CA GLU A 51 -23.23 -77.59 -10.77
C GLU A 51 -24.20 -78.00 -9.66
N MET A 52 -24.15 -77.33 -8.50
CA MET A 52 -25.26 -77.40 -7.53
C MET A 52 -26.41 -76.56 -8.08
N VAL A 53 -27.46 -77.26 -8.53
CA VAL A 53 -28.71 -76.66 -9.01
C VAL A 53 -29.69 -76.64 -7.84
N ASP A 54 -30.14 -75.45 -7.44
CA ASP A 54 -31.25 -75.32 -6.50
C ASP A 54 -32.55 -75.73 -7.22
N ALA A 55 -33.16 -76.82 -6.77
CA ALA A 55 -34.33 -77.42 -7.40
C ALA A 55 -35.62 -76.60 -7.23
N GLU A 56 -35.63 -75.56 -6.38
CA GLU A 56 -36.82 -74.73 -6.15
C GLU A 56 -36.88 -73.47 -7.03
N PHE A 57 -35.74 -72.95 -7.49
CA PHE A 57 -35.69 -71.71 -8.29
C PHE A 57 -34.93 -71.81 -9.62
N GLY A 58 -34.39 -72.98 -9.98
CA GLY A 58 -33.76 -73.20 -11.29
C GLY A 58 -32.51 -72.35 -11.54
N LEU A 59 -31.88 -71.86 -10.47
CA LEU A 59 -30.65 -71.07 -10.53
C LEU A 59 -29.45 -72.00 -10.32
N SER A 60 -28.52 -71.98 -11.27
CA SER A 60 -27.25 -72.71 -11.21
C SER A 60 -26.10 -71.70 -11.03
N ILE A 61 -25.22 -71.90 -10.04
CA ILE A 61 -24.00 -71.10 -9.91
C ILE A 61 -23.01 -71.55 -10.98
N THR A 62 -23.02 -70.88 -12.13
CA THR A 62 -22.16 -71.23 -13.29
C THR A 62 -20.73 -70.74 -13.13
N TYR A 63 -20.47 -69.83 -12.19
CA TYR A 63 -19.16 -69.28 -11.90
C TYR A 63 -19.14 -68.65 -10.51
N SER A 64 -18.24 -69.08 -9.63
CA SER A 64 -17.92 -68.39 -8.39
C SER A 64 -16.47 -67.94 -8.42
N LYS A 65 -16.21 -66.65 -8.25
CA LYS A 65 -14.87 -66.11 -8.03
C LYS A 65 -14.86 -65.45 -6.67
N LYS A 66 -13.85 -65.74 -5.85
CA LYS A 66 -13.59 -64.98 -4.63
C LYS A 66 -13.35 -63.52 -5.02
N ALA A 67 -14.05 -62.59 -4.35
CA ALA A 67 -13.85 -61.17 -4.60
C ALA A 67 -12.39 -60.80 -4.32
N ASP A 68 -11.83 -59.95 -5.18
CA ASP A 68 -10.49 -59.43 -4.98
C ASP A 68 -10.52 -58.52 -3.72
N VAL A 69 -9.65 -58.80 -2.74
CA VAL A 69 -9.60 -58.04 -1.49
C VAL A 69 -9.05 -56.65 -1.80
N MET A 70 -9.88 -55.63 -1.67
CA MET A 70 -9.48 -54.23 -1.89
C MET A 70 -8.72 -53.67 -0.67
N PRO A 71 -7.88 -52.64 -0.84
CA PRO A 71 -7.25 -51.92 0.27
C PRO A 71 -8.29 -51.47 1.32
N HIS A 72 -8.08 -51.84 2.58
CA HIS A 72 -8.99 -51.54 3.68
C HIS A 72 -8.22 -51.26 4.96
N ALA A 73 -8.81 -50.50 5.89
CA ALA A 73 -8.21 -50.33 7.20
C ALA A 73 -8.25 -51.66 7.97
N ARG A 74 -7.22 -51.95 8.77
CA ARG A 74 -7.11 -53.22 9.52
C ARG A 74 -8.36 -53.63 10.29
N TYR A 75 -9.09 -52.68 10.88
CA TYR A 75 -10.29 -52.98 11.65
C TYR A 75 -11.49 -53.45 10.80
N ASP A 76 -11.43 -53.27 9.48
CA ASP A 76 -12.42 -53.74 8.51
C ASP A 76 -11.96 -55.03 7.79
N CYS A 77 -10.87 -55.67 8.24
CA CYS A 77 -10.34 -56.87 7.59
C CYS A 77 -11.25 -58.08 7.79
N THR A 78 -11.71 -58.70 6.70
CA THR A 78 -12.53 -59.92 6.75
C THR A 78 -11.69 -61.18 6.96
N SER A 79 -10.41 -61.17 6.60
CA SER A 79 -9.50 -62.32 6.77
C SER A 79 -8.98 -62.49 8.19
N HIS A 80 -8.92 -61.41 8.99
CA HIS A 80 -8.42 -61.43 10.36
C HIS A 80 -9.35 -60.66 11.28
N VAL A 81 -10.00 -61.37 12.21
CA VAL A 81 -10.94 -60.80 13.18
C VAL A 81 -10.27 -59.65 13.95
N PHE A 82 -11.02 -58.56 14.11
CA PHE A 82 -10.58 -57.37 14.85
C PHE A 82 -11.27 -57.29 16.22
N SER A 83 -10.48 -57.11 17.27
CA SER A 83 -10.94 -56.90 18.63
C SER A 83 -10.93 -55.40 18.95
N GLN A 84 -12.12 -54.81 19.12
CA GLN A 84 -12.24 -53.38 19.46
C GLN A 84 -11.73 -53.11 20.87
N SER A 85 -10.98 -52.01 21.02
CA SER A 85 -10.42 -51.61 22.31
C SER A 85 -10.19 -50.11 22.35
N GLU A 86 -10.51 -49.49 23.49
CA GLU A 86 -10.31 -48.06 23.71
C GLU A 86 -9.00 -47.82 24.47
N ASN A 87 -8.17 -46.87 24.01
CA ASN A 87 -6.94 -46.43 24.67
C ASN A 87 -5.87 -47.52 24.93
N GLN A 88 -5.96 -48.70 24.31
CA GLN A 88 -4.98 -49.78 24.49
C GLN A 88 -3.77 -49.63 23.58
N THR A 89 -2.69 -49.04 24.08
CA THR A 89 -1.49 -48.76 23.29
C THR A 89 -0.31 -49.69 23.58
N SER A 90 -0.32 -50.40 24.71
CA SER A 90 0.87 -51.11 25.20
C SER A 90 1.19 -52.41 24.46
N SER A 91 0.16 -53.13 23.98
CA SER A 91 0.29 -54.42 23.29
C SER A 91 -0.91 -54.72 22.38
N PRO A 92 -0.76 -55.58 21.35
CA PRO A 92 -1.89 -56.02 20.53
C PRO A 92 -3.01 -56.64 21.37
N VAL A 93 -4.25 -56.26 21.08
CA VAL A 93 -5.44 -56.81 21.73
C VAL A 93 -5.94 -58.00 20.90
N GLY A 94 -5.92 -59.20 21.50
CA GLY A 94 -6.27 -60.43 20.78
C GLY A 94 -5.38 -60.65 19.56
N THR A 95 -5.99 -60.84 18.39
CA THR A 95 -5.33 -61.08 17.09
C THR A 95 -5.14 -59.80 16.27
N ASN A 96 -5.23 -58.62 16.88
CA ASN A 96 -5.09 -57.34 16.16
C ASN A 96 -3.74 -57.19 15.44
N SER A 97 -2.70 -57.88 15.90
CA SER A 97 -1.39 -57.92 15.23
C SER A 97 -1.41 -58.55 13.85
N ASP A 98 -2.36 -59.43 13.56
CA ASP A 98 -2.41 -60.20 12.31
C ASP A 98 -3.06 -59.36 11.21
N PHE A 99 -2.52 -59.34 10.00
CA PHE A 99 -3.04 -58.53 8.89
C PHE A 99 -2.86 -59.25 7.56
N CYS A 100 -3.73 -58.96 6.59
CA CYS A 100 -3.54 -59.41 5.20
C CYS A 100 -2.72 -58.39 4.40
N GLU A 101 -2.30 -58.77 3.20
CA GLU A 101 -1.45 -57.92 2.31
C GLU A 101 -2.10 -56.59 1.92
N GLN A 102 -3.42 -56.45 2.05
CA GLN A 102 -4.19 -55.26 1.68
C GLN A 102 -4.66 -54.44 2.89
N CYS A 103 -4.26 -54.83 4.12
CA CYS A 103 -4.58 -54.07 5.31
C CYS A 103 -3.73 -52.80 5.37
N TYR A 104 -4.37 -51.67 5.69
CA TYR A 104 -3.73 -50.41 5.99
C TYR A 104 -3.77 -50.13 7.50
N CYS A 105 -2.67 -49.57 7.99
CA CYS A 105 -2.58 -48.99 9.31
C CYS A 105 -3.42 -47.72 9.37
N TYR A 106 -4.43 -47.72 10.24
CA TYR A 106 -5.34 -46.58 10.40
C TYR A 106 -4.61 -45.28 10.77
N ILE A 107 -3.57 -45.35 11.61
CA ILE A 107 -2.81 -44.17 12.08
C ILE A 107 -1.86 -43.63 11.00
N CYS A 108 -1.12 -44.52 10.32
CA CYS A 108 -0.06 -44.12 9.39
C CYS A 108 -0.54 -43.90 7.94
N ASP A 109 -1.74 -44.37 7.60
CA ASP A 109 -2.28 -44.35 6.24
C ASP A 109 -1.35 -45.04 5.21
N LYS A 110 -0.72 -46.14 5.64
CA LYS A 110 0.18 -47.01 4.84
C LYS A 110 -0.16 -48.46 5.07
N LEU A 111 0.36 -49.36 4.24
CA LEU A 111 0.20 -50.80 4.45
C LEU A 111 0.64 -51.21 5.86
N ALA A 112 -0.09 -52.13 6.48
CA ALA A 112 0.20 -52.63 7.83
C ALA A 112 1.62 -53.24 7.90
N SER A 113 2.06 -53.89 6.81
CA SER A 113 3.41 -54.42 6.64
C SER A 113 4.51 -53.34 6.66
N GLU A 114 4.20 -52.11 6.28
CA GLU A 114 5.13 -50.97 6.25
C GLU A 114 5.07 -50.13 7.54
N CYS A 115 4.17 -50.47 8.47
CA CYS A 115 3.98 -49.73 9.70
C CYS A 115 5.05 -50.11 10.74
N GLN A 116 6.05 -49.23 10.91
CA GLN A 116 7.11 -49.41 11.91
C GLN A 116 6.58 -49.49 13.36
N SER A 117 5.42 -48.88 13.63
CA SER A 117 4.77 -48.89 14.94
C SER A 117 3.66 -49.94 15.07
N TRP A 118 3.63 -50.96 14.21
CA TRP A 118 2.50 -51.90 14.15
C TRP A 118 2.24 -52.61 15.48
N ILE A 119 3.29 -53.22 16.03
CA ILE A 119 3.29 -53.95 17.31
C ILE A 119 4.26 -53.34 18.33
N THR A 120 4.68 -52.09 18.11
CA THR A 120 5.69 -51.46 18.96
C THR A 120 5.21 -51.35 20.40
N PRO A 121 5.95 -51.91 21.38
CA PRO A 121 5.59 -51.80 22.78
C PRO A 121 5.42 -50.33 23.18
N SER A 122 4.46 -50.03 24.05
CA SER A 122 4.00 -48.68 24.49
C SER A 122 3.09 -47.91 23.52
N PHE A 123 3.21 -48.13 22.21
CA PHE A 123 2.33 -47.47 21.23
C PHE A 123 2.16 -48.31 19.95
N CYS A 124 1.39 -49.39 20.04
CA CYS A 124 1.07 -50.25 18.90
C CYS A 124 -0.13 -49.73 18.10
N HIS A 125 0.03 -49.58 16.78
CA HIS A 125 -1.02 -49.08 15.90
C HIS A 125 -2.05 -50.14 15.49
N CYS A 126 -1.74 -51.43 15.68
CA CYS A 126 -2.62 -52.53 15.29
C CYS A 126 -4.00 -52.52 15.97
N ASN A 127 -4.12 -51.86 17.13
CA ASN A 127 -5.39 -51.71 17.86
C ASN A 127 -6.24 -50.52 17.38
N ALA A 128 -5.75 -49.71 16.45
CA ALA A 128 -6.36 -48.44 16.09
C ALA A 128 -7.55 -48.59 15.15
N HIS A 129 -8.66 -47.89 15.45
CA HIS A 129 -9.89 -47.94 14.65
C HIS A 129 -10.69 -46.63 14.64
N LYS A 130 -11.52 -46.43 13.60
CA LYS A 130 -12.27 -45.17 13.39
C LYS A 130 -13.29 -44.84 14.48
N ARG A 131 -13.84 -45.86 15.14
CA ARG A 131 -14.89 -45.70 16.17
C ARG A 131 -14.36 -45.19 17.52
N SER A 132 -13.05 -45.15 17.73
CA SER A 132 -12.43 -44.65 18.95
C SER A 132 -12.07 -43.18 18.78
N PRO A 133 -12.60 -42.26 19.62
CA PRO A 133 -12.21 -40.87 19.63
C PRO A 133 -10.70 -40.68 19.89
N PHE A 134 -10.11 -41.53 20.74
CA PHE A 134 -8.68 -41.53 21.01
C PHE A 134 -7.86 -41.83 19.76
N TRP A 135 -8.14 -42.94 19.08
CA TRP A 135 -7.39 -43.32 17.88
C TRP A 135 -7.62 -42.35 16.71
N LYS A 136 -8.82 -41.78 16.59
CA LYS A 136 -9.09 -40.71 15.63
C LYS A 136 -8.24 -39.47 15.92
N SER A 137 -8.18 -39.01 17.16
CA SER A 137 -7.31 -37.89 17.55
C SER A 137 -5.83 -38.16 17.24
N TRP A 138 -5.34 -39.38 17.51
CA TRP A 138 -3.95 -39.75 17.20
C TRP A 138 -3.68 -39.82 15.70
N ARG A 139 -4.61 -40.36 14.92
CA ARG A 139 -4.52 -40.36 13.45
C ARG A 139 -4.46 -38.92 12.94
N ASP A 140 -5.35 -38.05 13.40
CA ASP A 140 -5.41 -36.66 12.96
C ASP A 140 -4.09 -35.94 13.29
N GLN A 141 -3.54 -36.14 14.50
CA GLN A 141 -2.22 -35.59 14.87
C GLN A 141 -1.08 -36.14 14.01
N ALA A 142 -1.06 -37.46 13.75
CA ALA A 142 -0.05 -38.10 12.91
C ALA A 142 -0.11 -37.58 11.46
N LEU A 143 -1.32 -37.40 10.93
CA LEU A 143 -1.53 -36.84 9.60
C LEU A 143 -1.14 -35.36 9.55
N ILE A 144 -1.49 -34.55 10.53
CA ILE A 144 -1.10 -33.12 10.58
C ILE A 144 0.42 -32.96 10.67
N GLY A 145 1.11 -33.86 11.37
CA GLY A 145 2.57 -33.87 11.46
C GLY A 145 3.12 -32.71 12.28
N ALA A 146 4.24 -32.12 11.82
CA ALA A 146 4.96 -31.06 12.54
C ALA A 146 4.15 -29.75 12.64
N LEU A 147 3.10 -29.62 11.82
CA LEU A 147 2.21 -28.45 11.82
C LEU A 147 1.22 -28.42 12.98
N ILE A 148 1.13 -29.50 13.78
CA ILE A 148 0.21 -29.59 14.92
C ILE A 148 0.44 -28.46 15.94
N VAL A 149 1.67 -27.96 15.98
CA VAL A 149 2.07 -26.84 16.84
C VAL A 149 1.28 -25.55 16.57
N PHE A 150 0.78 -25.37 15.35
CA PHE A 150 -0.06 -24.23 14.95
C PHE A 150 -1.55 -24.46 15.23
N LYS A 151 -1.93 -25.63 15.75
CA LYS A 151 -3.32 -26.04 16.03
C LYS A 151 -4.22 -26.01 14.78
N PHE A 152 -3.66 -26.34 13.61
CA PHE A 152 -4.46 -26.54 12.41
C PHE A 152 -5.30 -27.82 12.52
N ASP A 153 -6.46 -27.81 11.88
CA ASP A 153 -7.31 -28.98 11.75
C ASP A 153 -6.96 -29.73 10.46
N LEU A 154 -7.25 -31.03 10.39
CA LEU A 154 -6.90 -31.86 9.23
C LEU A 154 -7.46 -31.30 7.91
N LEU A 155 -8.67 -30.72 7.96
CA LEU A 155 -9.33 -30.09 6.80
C LEU A 155 -8.64 -28.81 6.30
N GLU A 156 -7.81 -28.18 7.13
CA GLU A 156 -7.08 -26.96 6.76
C GLU A 156 -5.72 -27.27 6.10
N ILE A 157 -5.24 -28.52 6.23
CA ILE A 157 -3.97 -28.99 5.69
C ILE A 157 -4.07 -29.16 4.19
N ASP A 158 -3.55 -28.17 3.45
CA ASP A 158 -3.46 -28.16 2.00
C ASP A 158 -2.01 -28.25 1.52
N ALA A 159 -1.82 -28.22 0.19
CA ALA A 159 -0.50 -28.27 -0.43
C ALA A 159 0.43 -27.13 0.04
N ASP A 160 -0.12 -25.95 0.34
CA ASP A 160 0.65 -24.79 0.78
C ASP A 160 1.20 -25.00 2.20
N LEU A 161 0.40 -25.59 3.09
CA LEU A 161 0.83 -25.96 4.44
C LEU A 161 1.82 -27.13 4.44
N ARG A 162 1.61 -28.15 3.62
CA ARG A 162 2.58 -29.25 3.43
C ARG A 162 3.92 -28.76 2.90
N HIS A 163 3.89 -27.79 2.01
CA HIS A 163 5.10 -27.15 1.52
C HIS A 163 5.81 -26.38 2.65
N ALA A 164 5.06 -25.63 3.47
CA ALA A 164 5.61 -24.93 4.63
C ALA A 164 6.27 -25.89 5.63
N GLU A 165 5.63 -27.03 5.91
CA GLU A 165 6.19 -28.11 6.74
C GLU A 165 7.54 -28.59 6.21
N SER A 166 7.61 -28.88 4.90
CA SER A 166 8.84 -29.35 4.25
C SER A 166 9.97 -28.33 4.33
N LEU A 167 9.66 -27.04 4.11
CA LEU A 167 10.63 -25.94 4.24
C LEU A 167 11.13 -25.80 5.68
N LEU A 168 10.23 -25.87 6.66
CA LEU A 168 10.58 -25.79 8.08
C LEU A 168 11.43 -26.98 8.53
N MET A 169 11.17 -28.19 8.06
CA MET A 169 11.99 -29.37 8.37
C MET A 169 13.41 -29.23 7.83
N LYS A 170 13.56 -28.75 6.58
CA LYS A 170 14.87 -28.50 5.99
C LYS A 170 15.62 -27.40 6.75
N PHE A 171 14.93 -26.30 7.04
CA PHE A 171 15.49 -25.20 7.81
C PHE A 171 15.93 -25.65 9.21
N ASP A 172 15.14 -26.49 9.88
CA ASP A 172 15.48 -27.04 11.20
C ASP A 172 16.79 -27.82 11.16
N ALA A 173 16.96 -28.69 10.17
CA ALA A 173 18.19 -29.47 9.98
C ALA A 173 19.42 -28.56 9.76
N ASP A 174 19.30 -27.55 8.91
CA ASP A 174 20.38 -26.59 8.63
C ASP A 174 20.67 -25.72 9.87
N LEU A 175 19.63 -25.29 10.58
CA LEU A 175 19.73 -24.43 11.77
C LEU A 175 20.40 -25.15 12.93
N THR A 176 20.06 -26.42 13.17
CA THR A 176 20.71 -27.23 14.20
C THR A 176 22.21 -27.33 13.97
N VAL A 177 22.65 -27.56 12.73
CA VAL A 177 24.09 -27.66 12.40
C VAL A 177 24.83 -26.36 12.73
N GLU A 178 24.32 -25.21 12.30
CA GLU A 178 24.99 -23.93 12.57
C GLU A 178 24.88 -23.50 14.04
N TYR A 179 23.76 -23.82 14.70
CA TYR A 179 23.59 -23.53 16.11
C TYR A 179 24.49 -24.40 17.00
N ASP A 180 24.69 -25.67 16.66
CA ASP A 180 25.61 -26.55 17.38
C ASP A 180 27.07 -26.07 17.22
N LYS A 181 27.46 -25.62 16.02
CA LYS A 181 28.76 -24.96 15.82
C LYS A 181 28.91 -23.73 16.69
N PHE A 182 27.88 -22.89 16.75
CA PHE A 182 27.85 -21.75 17.66
C PHE A 182 28.00 -22.19 19.12
N MET A 183 27.29 -23.23 19.57
CA MET A 183 27.35 -23.73 20.95
C MET A 183 28.70 -24.37 21.32
N MET A 184 29.41 -24.96 20.35
CA MET A 184 30.77 -25.48 20.57
C MET A 184 31.81 -24.38 20.73
N GLY A 185 31.62 -23.23 20.06
CA GLY A 185 32.56 -22.12 20.04
C GLY A 185 33.85 -22.43 19.26
N THR A 186 34.62 -21.38 18.96
CA THR A 186 35.91 -21.49 18.26
C THR A 186 37.03 -21.06 19.20
N VAL A 187 38.09 -21.88 19.27
CA VAL A 187 39.29 -21.55 20.04
C VAL A 187 40.11 -20.49 19.28
N SER A 188 40.46 -19.41 19.96
CA SER A 188 41.28 -18.32 19.42
C SER A 188 42.07 -17.65 20.53
N SER A 189 43.19 -17.01 20.22
CA SER A 189 43.96 -16.25 21.23
C SER A 189 43.36 -14.85 21.47
N LEU A 190 43.48 -14.32 22.68
CA LEU A 190 43.03 -12.94 23.00
C LEU A 190 43.76 -11.88 22.14
N ALA A 191 44.96 -12.20 21.66
CA ALA A 191 45.81 -11.37 20.82
C ALA A 191 45.28 -11.24 19.38
N ALA A 192 44.46 -12.18 18.92
CA ALA A 192 43.74 -12.07 17.66
C ALA A 192 42.60 -11.04 17.72
N ILE A 193 42.10 -10.72 18.92
CA ILE A 193 41.03 -9.74 19.14
C ILE A 193 41.60 -8.38 19.57
N TYR A 194 42.59 -8.37 20.45
CA TYR A 194 43.23 -7.16 20.98
C TYR A 194 44.72 -7.19 20.68
N SER A 195 45.22 -6.22 19.92
CA SER A 195 46.64 -6.14 19.59
C SER A 195 47.52 -6.08 20.85
N CYS A 196 48.48 -7.00 20.95
CA CYS A 196 49.43 -7.01 22.05
C CYS A 196 50.48 -5.93 21.83
N SER A 197 50.37 -4.80 22.52
CA SER A 197 51.29 -3.66 22.45
C SER A 197 52.59 -3.86 23.25
N CYS A 198 53.03 -5.10 23.44
CA CYS A 198 54.26 -5.39 24.16
C CYS A 198 55.49 -5.22 23.26
N CYS A 199 56.58 -4.70 23.84
CA CYS A 199 57.89 -4.64 23.18
C CYS A 199 58.41 -6.02 22.74
N CYS A 200 57.87 -7.13 23.28
CA CYS A 200 58.14 -8.52 22.86
C CYS A 200 57.89 -8.75 21.35
N HIS A 201 57.08 -7.90 20.70
CA HIS A 201 56.71 -8.04 19.28
C HIS A 201 57.47 -7.10 18.32
N ASN A 202 58.20 -6.09 18.80
CA ASN A 202 58.69 -5.00 17.94
C ASN A 202 60.18 -5.11 17.57
N GLN A 203 61.00 -5.85 18.32
CA GLN A 203 62.41 -6.10 18.00
C GLN A 203 62.93 -7.22 18.92
N TYR A 204 63.42 -8.32 18.32
CA TYR A 204 64.02 -9.51 18.93
C TYR A 204 63.06 -10.60 19.46
N GLN A 205 62.92 -11.67 18.67
CA GLN A 205 62.23 -12.93 18.95
C GLN A 205 62.90 -13.80 20.05
N THR A 206 63.38 -13.20 21.15
CA THR A 206 64.18 -13.94 22.15
C THR A 206 63.67 -13.87 23.60
N MET A 207 62.53 -13.22 23.87
CA MET A 207 61.85 -13.38 25.17
C MET A 207 60.75 -14.43 25.11
N VAL A 208 61.14 -15.69 25.29
CA VAL A 208 60.22 -16.80 25.61
C VAL A 208 59.75 -16.56 27.06
N ASN A 209 58.43 -16.47 27.29
CA ASN A 209 57.76 -16.27 28.59
C ASN A 209 57.57 -14.82 29.11
N CYS A 210 57.25 -13.85 28.25
CA CYS A 210 56.72 -12.58 28.74
C CYS A 210 55.34 -12.78 29.40
N LYS A 211 55.23 -12.58 30.72
CA LYS A 211 53.96 -12.73 31.48
C LYS A 211 52.80 -11.88 30.94
N ARG A 212 53.12 -10.70 30.37
CA ARG A 212 52.14 -9.79 29.77
C ARG A 212 51.68 -10.27 28.37
N CYS A 213 52.57 -10.93 27.62
CA CYS A 213 52.21 -11.58 26.34
C CYS A 213 51.45 -12.90 26.64
N SER A 214 51.86 -13.70 27.63
CA SER A 214 51.21 -14.99 27.99
C SER A 214 49.73 -14.87 28.34
N SER A 215 49.32 -13.85 29.12
CA SER A 215 47.91 -13.61 29.45
C SER A 215 47.09 -13.03 28.30
N LYS A 216 47.74 -12.44 27.30
CA LYS A 216 47.11 -11.91 26.08
C LYS A 216 47.12 -12.90 24.92
N HIS A 217 47.92 -13.96 24.98
CA HIS A 217 48.02 -15.00 23.97
C HIS A 217 47.45 -16.34 24.46
N GLU A 218 46.73 -16.33 25.58
CA GLU A 218 46.00 -17.49 26.08
C GLU A 218 44.82 -17.82 25.16
N ASP A 219 44.62 -19.12 24.94
CA ASP A 219 43.51 -19.65 24.15
C ASP A 219 42.20 -19.40 24.90
N ILE A 220 41.30 -18.67 24.26
CA ILE A 220 39.95 -18.42 24.75
C ILE A 220 38.92 -19.01 23.79
N LEU A 221 37.77 -19.39 24.35
CA LEU A 221 36.63 -19.82 23.57
C LEU A 221 35.79 -18.61 23.17
N ILE A 222 35.61 -18.42 21.87
CA ILE A 222 34.79 -17.35 21.30
C ILE A 222 33.52 -17.94 20.71
N TYR A 223 32.38 -17.38 21.08
CA TYR A 223 31.08 -17.74 20.51
C TYR A 223 30.62 -16.66 19.53
N ASN A 224 30.31 -17.05 18.29
CA ASN A 224 29.92 -16.14 17.21
C ASN A 224 28.59 -16.59 16.56
N TYR A 225 27.53 -15.84 16.80
CA TYR A 225 26.18 -16.12 16.32
C TYR A 225 25.93 -15.70 14.86
N SER A 226 26.90 -15.05 14.19
CA SER A 226 26.70 -14.47 12.86
C SER A 226 26.28 -15.48 11.80
N ASN A 227 26.82 -16.70 11.80
CA ASN A 227 26.43 -17.71 10.82
C ASN A 227 24.96 -18.13 10.97
N VAL A 228 24.51 -18.31 12.22
CA VAL A 228 23.10 -18.60 12.54
C VAL A 228 22.22 -17.43 12.10
N TYR A 229 22.63 -16.20 12.39
CA TYR A 229 21.89 -15.00 11.97
C TYR A 229 21.77 -14.90 10.45
N GLN A 230 22.86 -15.12 9.70
CA GLN A 230 22.85 -15.09 8.24
C GLN A 230 22.01 -16.23 7.65
N LEU A 231 22.11 -17.44 8.19
CA LEU A 231 21.27 -18.57 7.77
C LEU A 231 19.78 -18.25 7.90
N VAL A 232 19.37 -17.67 9.03
CA VAL A 232 17.98 -17.24 9.26
C VAL A 232 17.59 -16.16 8.24
N LEU A 233 18.42 -15.14 8.03
CA LEU A 233 18.12 -14.08 7.06
C LEU A 233 17.94 -14.63 5.64
N GLU A 234 18.88 -15.46 5.18
CA GLU A 234 18.78 -16.09 3.86
C GLU A 234 17.53 -16.95 3.71
N PHE A 235 17.16 -17.68 4.76
CA PHE A 235 15.94 -18.48 4.78
C PHE A 235 14.70 -17.59 4.63
N LEU A 236 14.62 -16.50 5.39
CA LEU A 236 13.51 -15.54 5.32
C LEU A 236 13.42 -14.87 3.95
N GLU A 237 14.56 -14.54 3.33
CA GLU A 237 14.63 -13.92 2.00
C GLU A 237 14.22 -14.89 0.89
N LYS A 238 14.66 -16.16 0.97
CA LYS A 238 14.22 -17.22 0.05
C LYS A 238 12.71 -17.46 0.18
N ALA A 239 12.20 -17.52 1.42
CA ALA A 239 10.79 -17.74 1.71
C ALA A 239 9.87 -16.58 1.27
N ASN A 240 10.41 -15.37 1.04
CA ASN A 240 9.62 -14.23 0.57
C ASN A 240 9.03 -14.42 -0.84
N GLY A 241 9.56 -15.36 -1.63
CA GLY A 241 8.99 -15.76 -2.92
C GLY A 241 7.83 -16.76 -2.84
N GLU A 242 7.56 -17.30 -1.65
CA GLU A 242 6.52 -18.32 -1.46
C GLU A 242 5.11 -17.72 -1.42
N LYS A 243 4.11 -18.59 -1.55
CA LYS A 243 2.71 -18.18 -1.37
C LYS A 243 2.49 -17.60 0.04
N PRO A 244 1.60 -16.60 0.20
CA PRO A 244 1.39 -15.93 1.49
C PRO A 244 1.08 -16.87 2.66
N LYS A 245 0.27 -17.91 2.42
CA LYS A 245 -0.12 -18.90 3.45
C LYS A 245 1.11 -19.68 3.95
N THR A 246 1.91 -20.20 3.01
CA THR A 246 3.18 -20.88 3.29
C THR A 246 4.15 -19.96 4.03
N PHE A 247 4.34 -18.75 3.51
CA PHE A 247 5.30 -17.80 4.07
C PHE A 247 4.96 -17.41 5.52
N ALA A 248 3.68 -17.16 5.82
CA ALA A 248 3.25 -16.82 7.19
C ALA A 248 3.58 -17.92 8.22
N VAL A 249 3.38 -19.19 7.84
CA VAL A 249 3.71 -20.34 8.69
C VAL A 249 5.22 -20.51 8.84
N VAL A 250 5.97 -20.35 7.76
CA VAL A 250 7.44 -20.38 7.76
C VAL A 250 8.03 -19.31 8.67
N LEU A 251 7.51 -18.07 8.62
CA LEU A 251 7.92 -16.96 9.47
C LEU A 251 7.77 -17.28 10.96
N LEU A 252 6.59 -17.77 11.35
CA LEU A 252 6.28 -18.11 12.74
C LEU A 252 7.05 -19.35 13.21
N GLY A 253 7.23 -20.34 12.34
CA GLY A 253 8.05 -21.51 12.63
C GLY A 253 9.53 -21.16 12.83
N ALA A 254 10.07 -20.22 12.04
CA ALA A 254 11.41 -19.69 12.24
C ALA A 254 11.53 -18.92 13.56
N ALA A 255 10.56 -18.05 13.86
CA ALA A 255 10.50 -17.29 15.12
C ALA A 255 10.52 -18.22 16.35
N GLN A 256 9.72 -19.30 16.30
CA GLN A 256 9.68 -20.29 17.38
C GLN A 256 11.06 -20.90 17.64
N ARG A 257 11.81 -21.26 16.58
CA ARG A 257 13.12 -21.91 16.69
C ARG A 257 14.17 -20.97 17.28
N ILE A 258 14.29 -19.75 16.73
CA ILE A 258 15.32 -18.80 17.19
C ILE A 258 15.07 -18.29 18.63
N LEU A 259 13.82 -18.31 19.10
CA LEU A 259 13.48 -17.97 20.48
C LEU A 259 13.99 -18.99 21.50
N LEU A 260 14.28 -20.23 21.08
CA LEU A 260 14.83 -21.28 21.94
C LEU A 260 16.35 -21.18 22.09
N HIS A 261 17.02 -20.36 21.28
CA HIS A 261 18.47 -20.22 21.30
C HIS A 261 18.95 -19.54 22.59
N LYS A 262 20.03 -20.08 23.15
CA LYS A 262 20.62 -19.61 24.42
C LYS A 262 21.99 -19.01 24.14
N GLN A 263 22.37 -18.03 24.96
CA GLN A 263 23.70 -17.45 24.92
C GLN A 263 24.64 -18.25 25.85
N PRO A 264 25.72 -18.87 25.33
CA PRO A 264 26.75 -19.49 26.15
C PRO A 264 27.50 -18.46 27.01
N LEU A 265 28.03 -18.91 28.16
CA LEU A 265 28.91 -18.10 29.01
C LEU A 265 30.33 -18.09 28.42
N GLY A 266 30.89 -16.92 28.06
CA GLY A 266 32.28 -16.81 27.60
C GLY A 266 32.63 -15.48 26.93
N HIS A 267 33.69 -15.47 26.12
CA HIS A 267 34.09 -14.28 25.35
C HIS A 267 33.29 -14.20 24.04
N HIS A 268 32.90 -12.99 23.66
CA HIS A 268 32.09 -12.72 22.47
C HIS A 268 32.71 -11.60 21.66
N MET A 269 32.44 -11.59 20.35
CA MET A 269 32.82 -10.47 19.50
C MET A 269 31.80 -9.32 19.63
N GLN A 270 32.09 -8.16 19.01
CA GLN A 270 31.20 -7.00 19.07
C GLN A 270 29.83 -7.25 18.38
N ASN A 271 28.91 -6.28 18.53
CA ASN A 271 27.48 -6.32 18.23
C ASN A 271 27.05 -7.10 16.96
N THR A 272 25.87 -7.72 17.03
CA THR A 272 25.24 -8.69 16.09
C THR A 272 25.78 -10.14 16.12
N THR A 273 26.84 -10.39 16.89
CA THR A 273 27.42 -11.74 17.07
C THR A 273 26.91 -12.50 18.30
N VAL A 274 25.96 -11.91 19.04
CA VAL A 274 25.38 -12.45 20.27
C VAL A 274 23.86 -12.57 20.19
N VAL A 275 23.32 -13.64 20.77
CA VAL A 275 21.89 -13.99 20.76
C VAL A 275 20.99 -12.84 21.26
N PRO A 276 21.31 -12.14 22.38
CA PRO A 276 20.44 -11.09 22.93
C PRO A 276 20.29 -9.84 22.04
N GLU A 277 21.11 -9.69 21.01
CA GLU A 277 21.00 -8.59 20.03
C GLU A 277 20.45 -9.08 18.70
N ALA A 278 20.92 -10.23 18.23
CA ALA A 278 20.57 -10.81 16.94
C ALA A 278 19.10 -11.27 16.88
N VAL A 279 18.63 -12.01 17.89
CA VAL A 279 17.27 -12.57 17.90
C VAL A 279 16.19 -11.47 17.91
N PRO A 280 16.29 -10.41 18.73
CA PRO A 280 15.42 -9.22 18.62
C PRO A 280 15.28 -8.63 17.21
N LEU A 281 16.38 -8.46 16.48
CA LEU A 281 16.36 -7.89 15.14
C LEU A 281 15.66 -8.82 14.13
N LEU A 282 15.93 -10.13 14.22
CA LEU A 282 15.26 -11.14 13.39
C LEU A 282 13.75 -11.20 13.69
N LEU A 283 13.38 -11.18 14.97
CA LEU A 283 11.98 -11.18 15.39
C LEU A 283 11.26 -9.93 14.91
N GLN A 284 11.87 -8.76 15.03
CA GLN A 284 11.31 -7.52 14.50
C GLN A 284 11.02 -7.68 13.00
N ARG A 285 11.99 -8.13 12.19
CA ARG A 285 11.79 -8.36 10.76
C ARG A 285 10.65 -9.34 10.48
N ILE A 286 10.58 -10.46 11.20
CA ILE A 286 9.50 -11.45 11.07
C ILE A 286 8.13 -10.83 11.38
N ILE A 287 8.03 -10.06 12.47
CA ILE A 287 6.77 -9.41 12.89
C ILE A 287 6.31 -8.39 11.87
N GLU A 288 7.21 -7.56 11.36
CA GLU A 288 6.88 -6.53 10.36
C GLU A 288 6.32 -7.17 9.07
N ILE A 289 6.92 -8.27 8.61
CA ILE A 289 6.44 -9.03 7.46
C ILE A 289 5.09 -9.68 7.78
N LEU A 290 4.95 -10.34 8.93
CA LEU A 290 3.71 -11.00 9.33
C LEU A 290 2.55 -10.00 9.47
N GLN A 291 2.80 -8.83 10.08
CA GLN A 291 1.85 -7.72 10.17
C GLN A 291 1.32 -7.33 8.80
N ARG A 292 2.21 -7.19 7.81
CA ARG A 292 1.83 -6.91 6.43
C ARG A 292 1.00 -8.04 5.84
N LEU A 293 1.44 -9.29 5.95
CA LEU A 293 0.75 -10.45 5.37
C LEU A 293 -0.69 -10.60 5.90
N LEU A 294 -0.90 -10.42 7.20
CA LEU A 294 -2.24 -10.48 7.84
C LEU A 294 -3.21 -9.41 7.32
N VAL A 295 -2.68 -8.33 6.74
CA VAL A 295 -3.49 -7.24 6.19
C VAL A 295 -3.70 -7.40 4.69
N VAL A 296 -2.61 -7.61 3.94
CA VAL A 296 -2.63 -7.59 2.46
C VAL A 296 -3.20 -8.89 1.89
N SER A 297 -2.92 -10.03 2.51
CA SER A 297 -3.34 -11.34 2.00
C SER A 297 -4.82 -11.60 2.29
N ASP A 298 -5.43 -12.46 1.50
CA ASP A 298 -6.84 -12.87 1.66
C ASP A 298 -6.93 -14.18 2.45
N PHE A 299 -6.46 -14.14 3.70
CA PHE A 299 -6.53 -15.28 4.60
C PHE A 299 -7.96 -15.48 5.15
N PRO A 300 -8.41 -16.73 5.31
CA PRO A 300 -9.58 -17.03 6.13
C PRO A 300 -9.39 -16.50 7.55
N SER A 301 -10.46 -16.00 8.18
CA SER A 301 -10.39 -15.43 9.53
C SER A 301 -9.99 -16.49 10.57
N SER A 302 -10.40 -17.75 10.37
CA SER A 302 -9.98 -18.89 11.22
C SER A 302 -8.46 -19.08 11.17
N PHE A 303 -7.89 -19.07 9.97
CA PHE A 303 -6.45 -19.22 9.76
C PHE A 303 -5.67 -18.05 10.39
N SER A 304 -6.08 -16.81 10.13
CA SER A 304 -5.44 -15.62 10.70
C SER A 304 -5.47 -15.64 12.24
N LYS A 305 -6.59 -16.06 12.83
CA LYS A 305 -6.72 -16.20 14.28
C LYS A 305 -5.75 -17.26 14.83
N LYS A 306 -5.62 -18.41 14.19
CA LYS A 306 -4.65 -19.45 14.60
C LYS A 306 -3.20 -18.96 14.53
N LEU A 307 -2.83 -18.17 13.51
CA LEU A 307 -1.51 -17.53 13.44
C LEU A 307 -1.28 -16.54 14.58
N ILE A 308 -2.27 -15.71 14.89
CA ILE A 308 -2.22 -14.75 16.00
C ILE A 308 -2.12 -15.48 17.35
N ASP A 309 -2.93 -16.51 17.56
CA ASP A 309 -2.95 -17.32 18.78
C ASP A 309 -1.61 -18.06 18.97
N PHE A 310 -1.03 -18.61 17.88
CA PHE A 310 0.31 -19.18 17.90
C PHE A 310 1.36 -18.15 18.29
N TYR A 311 1.35 -16.97 17.66
CA TYR A 311 2.28 -15.89 17.98
C TYR A 311 2.20 -15.49 19.47
N ASN A 312 0.98 -15.34 20.00
CA ASN A 312 0.76 -15.00 21.40
C ASN A 312 1.21 -16.11 22.37
N SER A 313 1.39 -17.35 21.90
CA SER A 313 1.93 -18.46 22.70
C SER A 313 3.45 -18.47 22.79
N LEU A 314 4.16 -17.67 21.97
CA LEU A 314 5.61 -17.60 21.97
C LEU A 314 6.14 -16.86 23.22
N LEU A 315 7.21 -17.38 23.81
CA LEU A 315 7.88 -16.76 24.97
C LEU A 315 8.80 -15.62 24.51
N LEU A 316 8.24 -14.43 24.33
CA LEU A 316 8.98 -13.25 23.87
C LEU A 316 9.86 -12.64 24.98
N PRO A 317 11.08 -12.15 24.68
CA PRO A 317 11.94 -11.48 25.66
C PRO A 317 11.28 -10.24 26.26
N HIS A 318 11.39 -10.07 27.58
CA HIS A 318 10.76 -8.96 28.32
C HIS A 318 11.22 -7.56 27.89
N THR A 319 12.33 -7.43 27.15
CA THR A 319 13.02 -6.17 26.86
C THR A 319 12.28 -5.20 25.92
N ALA A 320 11.11 -5.55 25.36
CA ALA A 320 10.12 -4.54 24.91
C ALA A 320 8.78 -5.16 24.48
N LEU A 321 7.86 -5.36 25.42
CA LEU A 321 6.48 -5.80 25.15
C LEU A 321 5.71 -4.90 24.15
N LEU A 322 6.14 -3.66 23.91
CA LEU A 322 5.55 -2.74 22.92
C LEU A 322 6.18 -2.83 21.52
N LEU A 323 7.44 -3.30 21.39
CA LEU A 323 8.12 -3.46 20.09
C LEU A 323 7.73 -4.78 19.41
N TYR A 324 7.39 -5.80 20.20
CA TYR A 324 7.03 -7.14 19.72
C TYR A 324 5.54 -7.45 19.91
N CYS A 325 4.66 -6.46 19.82
CA CYS A 325 3.23 -6.73 19.73
C CYS A 325 2.83 -6.78 18.26
N LEU A 326 2.16 -7.87 17.87
CA LEU A 326 1.64 -8.03 16.51
C LEU A 326 0.69 -6.87 16.15
N ASN A 327 -0.14 -6.43 17.11
CA ASN A 327 -0.95 -5.20 17.04
C ASN A 327 -1.64 -4.96 15.67
N VAL A 328 -2.34 -6.00 15.20
CA VAL A 328 -3.11 -5.97 13.95
C VAL A 328 -4.58 -6.22 14.27
N TYR A 329 -5.46 -5.32 13.82
CA TYR A 329 -6.90 -5.57 13.80
C TYR A 329 -7.29 -6.36 12.55
N LEU A 330 -7.92 -7.53 12.68
CA LEU A 330 -8.42 -8.24 11.50
C LEU A 330 -9.52 -7.42 10.80
N TRP A 331 -9.76 -7.66 9.51
CA TRP A 331 -10.73 -6.89 8.71
C TRP A 331 -12.17 -6.98 9.27
N GLU A 332 -12.47 -8.04 10.02
CA GLU A 332 -13.73 -8.32 10.67
C GLU A 332 -13.83 -7.74 12.09
N ASP A 333 -12.76 -7.17 12.64
CA ASP A 333 -12.81 -6.57 13.98
C ASP A 333 -13.86 -5.45 14.03
N SER A 334 -14.70 -5.48 15.05
CA SER A 334 -15.85 -4.58 15.17
C SER A 334 -15.46 -3.10 15.30
N LEU A 335 -14.33 -2.77 15.93
CA LEU A 335 -13.84 -1.38 16.00
C LEU A 335 -13.40 -0.92 14.60
N LEU A 336 -12.57 -1.71 13.93
CA LEU A 336 -12.10 -1.38 12.58
C LEU A 336 -13.27 -1.26 11.59
N VAL A 337 -14.19 -2.24 11.57
CA VAL A 337 -15.38 -2.23 10.72
C VAL A 337 -16.23 -0.98 10.97
N SER A 338 -16.44 -0.59 12.23
CA SER A 338 -17.21 0.61 12.58
C SER A 338 -16.56 1.90 12.05
N VAL A 339 -15.23 1.98 12.07
CA VAL A 339 -14.45 3.10 11.50
C VAL A 339 -14.59 3.13 9.98
N LEU A 340 -14.36 1.99 9.30
CA LEU A 340 -14.45 1.89 7.83
C LEU A 340 -15.86 2.23 7.34
N LYS A 341 -16.91 1.80 8.06
CA LYS A 341 -18.31 2.15 7.77
C LYS A 341 -18.66 3.61 8.11
N GLY A 342 -17.80 4.32 8.84
CA GLY A 342 -18.03 5.72 9.25
C GLY A 342 -18.99 5.87 10.43
N GLN A 343 -19.30 4.77 11.14
CA GLN A 343 -20.11 4.77 12.35
C GLN A 343 -19.29 5.24 13.57
N ASN A 344 -17.98 4.99 13.54
CA ASN A 344 -17.04 5.47 14.54
C ASN A 344 -16.07 6.48 13.93
N ILE A 345 -16.25 7.76 14.26
CA ILE A 345 -15.42 8.86 13.75
C ILE A 345 -14.27 9.26 14.69
N THR A 346 -14.16 8.61 15.85
CA THR A 346 -13.11 8.88 16.85
C THR A 346 -12.00 7.83 16.84
N GLY A 347 -12.31 6.62 16.36
CA GLY A 347 -11.42 5.46 16.45
C GLY A 347 -11.32 4.91 17.87
N GLU A 348 -12.30 5.21 18.73
CA GLU A 348 -12.29 4.82 20.14
C GLU A 348 -13.59 4.10 20.51
N ARG A 349 -13.51 3.11 21.40
CA ARG A 349 -14.67 2.45 22.01
C ARG A 349 -14.41 2.15 23.48
N VAL A 350 -15.47 1.95 24.27
CA VAL A 350 -15.36 1.53 25.66
C VAL A 350 -15.84 0.10 25.78
N VAL A 351 -14.96 -0.80 26.22
CA VAL A 351 -15.26 -2.23 26.43
C VAL A 351 -15.04 -2.54 27.90
N LYS A 352 -16.09 -2.97 28.61
CA LYS A 352 -16.05 -3.31 30.05
C LYS A 352 -15.39 -2.19 30.90
N GLY A 353 -15.70 -0.93 30.60
CA GLY A 353 -15.15 0.24 31.29
C GLY A 353 -13.73 0.64 30.88
N LYS A 354 -13.05 -0.13 30.02
CA LYS A 354 -11.73 0.22 29.48
C LYS A 354 -11.86 0.88 28.11
N LYS A 355 -11.14 1.98 27.92
CA LYS A 355 -11.08 2.70 26.64
C LYS A 355 -10.10 1.99 25.71
N GLU A 356 -10.61 1.49 24.60
CA GLU A 356 -9.83 0.96 23.49
C GLU A 356 -9.71 2.02 22.40
N VAL A 357 -8.53 2.10 21.80
CA VAL A 357 -8.20 3.04 20.72
C VAL A 357 -7.66 2.24 19.55
N LEU A 358 -8.08 2.58 18.33
CA LEU A 358 -7.53 2.02 17.10
C LEU A 358 -6.08 2.45 16.96
N PHE A 359 -5.19 1.64 17.51
CA PHE A 359 -3.75 1.84 17.54
C PHE A 359 -3.10 0.68 16.81
N GLU A 360 -2.39 0.96 15.72
CA GLU A 360 -1.77 -0.07 14.88
C GLU A 360 -0.29 0.26 14.62
N SER A 361 0.52 -0.76 14.37
CA SER A 361 1.90 -0.58 13.89
C SER A 361 1.90 0.19 12.57
N ILE A 362 2.93 1.00 12.32
CA ILE A 362 3.01 1.76 11.07
C ILE A 362 3.00 0.85 9.82
N HIS A 363 3.58 -0.35 9.93
CA HIS A 363 3.59 -1.34 8.85
C HIS A 363 2.19 -1.82 8.50
N VAL A 364 1.32 -1.97 9.50
CA VAL A 364 -0.10 -2.29 9.35
C VAL A 364 -0.85 -1.14 8.67
N VAL A 365 -0.58 0.11 9.09
CA VAL A 365 -1.18 1.30 8.49
C VAL A 365 -0.80 1.43 7.00
N LEU A 366 0.47 1.20 6.67
CA LEU A 366 0.97 1.20 5.28
C LEU A 366 0.31 0.08 4.45
N ALA A 367 0.27 -1.14 4.99
CA ALA A 367 -0.37 -2.29 4.35
C ALA A 367 -1.88 -2.07 4.10
N ARG A 368 -2.61 -1.50 5.07
CA ARG A 368 -4.03 -1.15 4.90
C ARG A 368 -4.22 -0.07 3.86
N THR A 369 -3.35 0.94 3.87
CA THR A 369 -3.38 2.02 2.89
C THR A 369 -3.21 1.47 1.48
N GLU A 370 -2.24 0.59 1.28
CA GLU A 370 -2.01 -0.09 0.01
C GLU A 370 -3.20 -0.94 -0.42
N LYS A 371 -3.72 -1.83 0.45
CA LYS A 371 -4.86 -2.70 0.11
C LYS A 371 -6.10 -1.88 -0.25
N LEU A 372 -6.43 -0.84 0.52
CA LEU A 372 -7.58 0.02 0.23
C LEU A 372 -7.38 0.85 -1.05
N LYS A 373 -6.15 1.27 -1.36
CA LYS A 373 -5.81 1.93 -2.63
C LYS A 373 -5.95 0.98 -3.83
N GLN A 374 -5.53 -0.28 -3.71
CA GLN A 374 -5.68 -1.29 -4.75
C GLN A 374 -7.15 -1.64 -5.01
N GLN A 375 -7.97 -1.65 -3.96
CA GLN A 375 -9.41 -1.90 -4.04
C GLN A 375 -10.24 -0.66 -4.43
N ASN A 376 -9.61 0.50 -4.68
CA ASN A 376 -10.29 1.79 -4.93
C ASN A 376 -11.27 2.21 -3.81
N ARG A 377 -11.07 1.74 -2.58
CA ARG A 377 -11.91 2.02 -1.40
C ARG A 377 -11.46 3.30 -0.68
N TYR A 378 -11.40 4.39 -1.43
CA TYR A 378 -10.85 5.66 -0.96
C TYR A 378 -11.64 6.32 0.17
N ARG A 379 -12.96 6.08 0.22
CA ARG A 379 -13.82 6.59 1.30
C ARG A 379 -13.46 5.96 2.64
N GLU A 380 -13.32 4.63 2.68
CA GLU A 380 -12.92 3.91 3.89
C GLU A 380 -11.48 4.22 4.28
N LEU A 381 -10.58 4.37 3.30
CA LEU A 381 -9.20 4.79 3.55
C LEU A 381 -9.14 6.16 4.24
N ALA A 382 -9.89 7.15 3.73
CA ALA A 382 -9.96 8.47 4.35
C ALA A 382 -10.53 8.41 5.78
N ARG A 383 -11.53 7.55 6.05
CA ARG A 383 -12.09 7.36 7.39
C ARG A 383 -11.08 6.74 8.35
N TYR A 384 -10.39 5.70 7.91
CA TYR A 384 -9.37 5.01 8.68
C TYR A 384 -8.21 5.95 9.06
N LEU A 385 -7.62 6.63 8.08
CA LEU A 385 -6.47 7.52 8.31
C LEU A 385 -6.79 8.70 9.22
N LYS A 386 -8.05 9.19 9.26
CA LYS A 386 -8.45 10.26 10.17
C LYS A 386 -8.25 9.89 11.64
N VAL A 387 -8.49 8.63 12.00
CA VAL A 387 -8.65 8.21 13.40
C VAL A 387 -7.56 7.28 13.92
N VAL A 388 -6.92 6.50 13.03
CA VAL A 388 -5.88 5.55 13.44
C VAL A 388 -4.70 6.26 14.11
N ARG A 389 -4.16 5.62 15.15
CA ARG A 389 -2.95 6.04 15.85
C ARG A 389 -1.86 5.02 15.65
N THR A 390 -0.61 5.47 15.72
CA THR A 390 0.57 4.61 15.58
C THR A 390 1.75 5.18 16.36
N ASN A 391 2.79 4.38 16.57
CA ASN A 391 4.03 4.79 17.21
C ASN A 391 4.84 5.76 16.32
N ASN A 392 4.80 5.60 15.00
CA ASN A 392 5.48 6.47 14.04
C ASN A 392 4.61 7.66 13.59
N ARG A 393 4.61 8.74 14.38
CA ARG A 393 3.82 9.95 14.08
C ARG A 393 4.22 10.63 12.77
N ALA A 394 5.50 10.63 12.42
CA ALA A 394 6.00 11.30 11.23
C ALA A 394 5.42 10.66 9.96
N GLU A 395 5.46 9.32 9.89
CA GLU A 395 4.90 8.59 8.76
C GLU A 395 3.38 8.74 8.65
N LEU A 396 2.69 8.68 9.79
CA LEU A 396 1.25 8.88 9.82
C LEU A 396 0.85 10.27 9.32
N VAL A 397 1.62 11.31 9.61
CA VAL A 397 1.37 12.66 9.05
C VAL A 397 1.51 12.66 7.53
N ARG A 398 2.51 11.97 6.96
CA ARG A 398 2.67 11.85 5.49
C ARG A 398 1.46 11.16 4.83
N LEU A 399 0.88 10.17 5.49
CA LEU A 399 -0.35 9.51 5.02
C LEU A 399 -1.59 10.40 5.21
N LYS A 400 -1.70 11.10 6.35
CA LYS A 400 -2.81 12.01 6.63
C LYS A 400 -2.87 13.20 5.66
N ASP A 401 -1.72 13.68 5.19
CA ASP A 401 -1.66 14.73 4.16
C ASP A 401 -2.25 14.30 2.80
N GLN A 402 -2.46 12.99 2.59
CA GLN A 402 -3.15 12.45 1.41
C GLN A 402 -4.67 12.29 1.61
N ILE A 403 -5.21 12.51 2.82
CA ILE A 403 -6.66 12.40 3.06
C ILE A 403 -7.49 13.29 2.13
N PRO A 404 -7.15 14.57 1.89
CA PRO A 404 -7.90 15.40 0.95
C PRO A 404 -7.89 14.83 -0.48
N PHE A 405 -6.79 14.23 -0.91
CA PHE A 405 -6.71 13.56 -2.21
C PHE A 405 -7.64 12.34 -2.27
N PHE A 406 -7.65 11.48 -1.25
CA PHE A 406 -8.57 10.34 -1.19
C PHE A 406 -10.04 10.77 -1.11
N MET A 407 -10.32 11.91 -0.47
CA MET A 407 -11.65 12.54 -0.50
C MET A 407 -12.06 12.91 -1.93
N CYS A 408 -11.17 13.57 -2.67
CA CYS A 408 -11.40 13.89 -4.07
C CYS A 408 -11.59 12.63 -4.94
N LYS A 409 -10.81 11.56 -4.73
CA LYS A 409 -10.93 10.31 -5.52
C LYS A 409 -12.29 9.63 -5.38
N HIS A 410 -12.98 9.77 -4.23
CA HIS A 410 -14.36 9.31 -4.07
C HIS A 410 -15.41 10.44 -4.17
N GLY A 411 -15.02 11.60 -4.72
CA GLY A 411 -15.90 12.69 -5.12
C GLY A 411 -16.39 13.62 -4.00
N ASP A 412 -15.80 13.59 -2.81
CA ASP A 412 -16.12 14.52 -1.71
C ASP A 412 -15.20 15.76 -1.75
N PHE A 413 -15.31 16.54 -2.83
CA PHE A 413 -14.44 17.68 -3.09
C PHE A 413 -14.58 18.83 -2.07
N THR A 414 -15.80 19.08 -1.61
CA THR A 414 -16.07 20.16 -0.64
C THR A 414 -15.40 19.84 0.69
N SER A 415 -15.60 18.62 1.22
CA SER A 415 -14.94 18.21 2.47
C SER A 415 -13.43 18.12 2.31
N ALA A 416 -12.92 17.73 1.13
CA ALA A 416 -11.48 17.76 0.83
C ALA A 416 -10.90 19.17 1.01
N GLY A 417 -11.55 20.18 0.41
CA GLY A 417 -11.15 21.58 0.53
C GLY A 417 -11.12 22.07 1.98
N HIS A 418 -12.09 21.66 2.81
CA HIS A 418 -12.09 21.97 4.25
C HIS A 418 -11.01 21.20 5.01
N HIS A 419 -10.78 19.93 4.66
CA HIS A 419 -9.82 19.07 5.35
C HIS A 419 -8.37 19.50 5.15
N LEU A 420 -8.05 20.22 4.06
CA LEU A 420 -6.75 20.87 3.88
C LEU A 420 -6.36 21.77 5.05
N PHE A 421 -7.34 22.35 5.76
CA PHE A 421 -7.13 23.22 6.92
C PHE A 421 -7.30 22.51 8.26
N TYR A 422 -7.59 21.20 8.26
CA TYR A 422 -7.70 20.42 9.47
C TYR A 422 -6.31 20.19 10.08
N SER A 423 -6.17 20.42 11.38
CA SER A 423 -4.93 20.21 12.13
C SER A 423 -5.08 18.96 12.98
N HIS A 424 -4.08 18.07 12.94
CA HIS A 424 -3.94 16.97 13.89
C HIS A 424 -3.03 17.42 15.05
N ASP A 425 -3.23 16.88 16.26
CA ASP A 425 -2.75 17.32 17.59
C ASP A 425 -1.27 17.75 17.75
N VAL A 426 -0.41 17.62 16.74
CA VAL A 426 1.04 17.90 16.82
C VAL A 426 1.62 18.61 15.59
N SER A 427 0.87 18.80 14.50
CA SER A 427 1.38 19.38 13.24
C SER A 427 0.44 20.43 12.67
N CYS A 428 0.96 21.42 11.92
CA CYS A 428 0.16 22.36 11.11
C CYS A 428 -0.85 21.60 10.19
N CYS A 429 -1.82 22.29 9.61
CA CYS A 429 -2.71 21.66 8.62
C CYS A 429 -1.99 21.30 7.32
N THR A 430 -2.57 20.40 6.52
CA THR A 430 -2.01 19.96 5.22
C THR A 430 -1.72 21.14 4.28
N ALA A 431 -2.54 22.19 4.30
CA ALA A 431 -2.34 23.42 3.53
C ALA A 431 -0.96 24.06 3.74
N CYS A 432 -0.41 23.99 4.97
CA CYS A 432 0.91 24.56 5.30
C CYS A 432 2.08 23.81 4.66
N ARG A 433 1.86 22.56 4.23
CA ARG A 433 2.88 21.64 3.72
C ARG A 433 2.77 21.35 2.23
N LEU A 434 1.78 21.94 1.56
CA LEU A 434 1.62 21.76 0.13
C LEU A 434 2.83 22.33 -0.63
N THR A 435 3.33 21.53 -1.56
CA THR A 435 4.26 21.97 -2.60
C THR A 435 3.52 22.73 -3.71
N PRO A 436 4.20 23.54 -4.54
CA PRO A 436 3.56 24.23 -5.66
C PRO A 436 2.80 23.27 -6.59
N ARG A 437 3.38 22.12 -6.93
CA ARG A 437 2.71 21.10 -7.76
C ARG A 437 1.44 20.54 -7.13
N GLN A 438 1.46 20.29 -5.83
CA GLN A 438 0.27 19.84 -5.09
C GLN A 438 -0.82 20.91 -5.08
N PHE A 439 -0.43 22.17 -4.92
CA PHE A 439 -1.35 23.30 -4.94
C PHE A 439 -2.06 23.42 -6.29
N THR A 440 -1.32 23.41 -7.40
CA THR A 440 -1.86 23.40 -8.77
C THR A 440 -2.82 22.22 -8.98
N MET A 441 -2.45 21.04 -8.51
CA MET A 441 -3.28 19.84 -8.63
C MET A 441 -4.60 19.99 -7.88
N TYR A 442 -4.58 20.40 -6.60
CA TYR A 442 -5.81 20.60 -5.83
C TYR A 442 -6.70 21.68 -6.45
N LEU A 443 -6.11 22.75 -6.96
CA LEU A 443 -6.84 23.78 -7.70
C LEU A 443 -7.57 23.21 -8.93
N LYS A 444 -6.89 22.38 -9.75
CA LYS A 444 -7.50 21.67 -10.87
C LYS A 444 -8.64 20.77 -10.42
N ILE A 445 -8.38 19.90 -9.43
CA ILE A 445 -9.36 18.94 -8.91
C ILE A 445 -10.61 19.64 -8.38
N LEU A 446 -10.45 20.65 -7.53
CA LEU A 446 -11.58 21.34 -6.92
C LEU A 446 -12.38 22.13 -7.96
N ARG A 447 -11.70 22.73 -8.95
CA ARG A 447 -12.34 23.52 -10.01
C ARG A 447 -13.17 22.69 -10.98
N THR A 448 -12.66 21.53 -11.37
CA THR A 448 -13.25 20.73 -12.46
C THR A 448 -13.94 19.45 -11.99
N GLY A 449 -13.71 19.03 -10.75
CA GLY A 449 -14.15 17.73 -10.25
C GLY A 449 -13.45 16.56 -10.93
N GLN A 450 -12.37 16.80 -11.68
CA GLN A 450 -11.58 15.76 -12.33
C GLN A 450 -10.39 15.41 -11.44
N VAL A 451 -10.07 14.13 -11.32
CA VAL A 451 -8.94 13.61 -10.53
C VAL A 451 -7.93 12.91 -11.44
N PRO A 452 -6.63 12.92 -11.11
CA PRO A 452 -5.66 12.15 -11.86
C PRO A 452 -5.95 10.65 -11.78
N VAL A 453 -5.80 9.95 -12.90
CA VAL A 453 -5.89 8.49 -12.98
C VAL A 453 -4.80 7.85 -12.12
N GLY A 454 -5.12 6.74 -11.49
CA GLY A 454 -4.21 6.01 -10.62
C GLY A 454 -4.13 6.55 -9.20
N ASN A 455 -3.09 6.10 -8.50
CA ASN A 455 -2.93 6.23 -7.05
C ASN A 455 -1.80 7.19 -6.65
N GLU A 456 -1.09 7.74 -7.64
CA GLU A 456 -0.01 8.70 -7.48
C GLU A 456 -0.48 10.08 -7.96
N PRO A 457 -0.55 11.10 -7.08
CA PRO A 457 -1.21 12.36 -7.43
C PRO A 457 -0.43 13.19 -8.48
N PHE A 458 0.85 12.90 -8.72
CA PHE A 458 1.78 13.87 -9.34
C PHE A 458 2.31 13.49 -10.74
N TYR A 459 1.92 12.34 -11.29
CA TYR A 459 2.53 11.82 -12.52
C TYR A 459 1.55 11.47 -13.64
N SER A 460 0.23 11.46 -13.39
CA SER A 460 -0.74 11.20 -14.45
C SER A 460 -1.07 12.49 -15.22
N GLY A 461 -0.78 12.50 -16.53
CA GLY A 461 -1.35 13.48 -17.46
C GLY A 461 -2.81 13.21 -17.81
N VAL A 462 -3.34 12.05 -17.40
CA VAL A 462 -4.71 11.61 -17.68
C VAL A 462 -5.60 11.91 -16.48
N TRP A 463 -6.75 12.53 -16.75
CA TRP A 463 -7.73 12.97 -15.77
C TRP A 463 -9.07 12.26 -15.99
N GLU A 464 -9.70 11.81 -14.89
CA GLU A 464 -10.99 11.13 -14.89
C GLU A 464 -12.01 11.89 -14.02
N THR A 465 -13.30 11.73 -14.29
CA THR A 465 -14.37 12.31 -13.49
C THR A 465 -15.00 11.23 -12.60
N PRO A 466 -14.95 11.34 -11.27
CA PRO A 466 -15.67 10.43 -10.38
C PRO A 466 -17.18 10.51 -10.65
N THR A 467 -17.86 9.35 -10.70
CA THR A 467 -19.27 9.25 -11.11
C THR A 467 -20.23 9.91 -10.12
N GLY A 468 -21.14 10.77 -10.62
CA GLY A 468 -22.25 11.33 -9.82
C GLY A 468 -21.89 12.47 -8.87
N HIS A 469 -20.71 13.09 -9.01
CA HIS A 469 -20.24 14.15 -8.12
C HIS A 469 -20.24 15.53 -8.75
N VAL A 470 -20.50 16.56 -7.93
CA VAL A 470 -20.57 17.96 -8.36
C VAL A 470 -19.25 18.67 -8.02
N PRO A 471 -18.58 19.33 -8.99
CA PRO A 471 -17.40 20.14 -8.74
C PRO A 471 -17.66 21.25 -7.70
N VAL A 472 -16.61 21.72 -7.06
CA VAL A 472 -16.72 22.84 -6.12
C VAL A 472 -17.01 24.13 -6.88
N LYS A 473 -17.91 24.96 -6.37
CA LYS A 473 -18.22 26.25 -6.98
C LYS A 473 -16.97 27.12 -7.04
N LYS A 474 -16.77 27.84 -8.14
CA LYS A 474 -15.56 28.65 -8.40
C LYS A 474 -15.21 29.59 -7.24
N ASN A 475 -16.21 30.25 -6.66
CA ASN A 475 -16.04 31.14 -5.51
C ASN A 475 -15.44 30.41 -4.29
N GLU A 476 -15.87 29.19 -4.00
CA GLU A 476 -15.31 28.36 -2.92
C GLU A 476 -13.89 27.88 -3.24
N VAL A 477 -13.60 27.55 -4.50
CA VAL A 477 -12.23 27.22 -4.93
C VAL A 477 -11.29 28.40 -4.73
N VAL A 478 -11.71 29.61 -5.12
CA VAL A 478 -10.93 30.84 -4.91
C VAL A 478 -10.71 31.11 -3.41
N LYS A 479 -11.74 30.95 -2.57
CA LYS A 479 -11.58 31.06 -1.10
C LYS A 479 -10.56 30.06 -0.56
N VAL A 480 -10.62 28.80 -1.00
CA VAL A 480 -9.66 27.76 -0.59
C VAL A 480 -8.25 28.13 -1.05
N GLY A 481 -8.09 28.54 -2.31
CA GLY A 481 -6.80 28.97 -2.87
C GLY A 481 -6.16 30.12 -2.09
N LEU A 482 -6.92 31.20 -1.84
CA LEU A 482 -6.45 32.34 -1.06
C LEU A 482 -6.06 31.95 0.38
N ARG A 483 -6.86 31.10 1.02
CA ARG A 483 -6.55 30.60 2.38
C ARG A 483 -5.30 29.73 2.43
N ILE A 484 -5.04 28.92 1.39
CA ILE A 484 -3.81 28.13 1.28
C ILE A 484 -2.61 29.05 1.13
N LEU A 485 -2.64 30.00 0.19
CA LEU A 485 -1.56 30.96 -0.02
C LEU A 485 -1.25 31.72 1.28
N ASN A 486 -2.27 32.21 1.99
CA ASN A 486 -2.08 32.94 3.23
C ASN A 486 -1.49 32.10 4.38
N ARG A 487 -1.64 30.76 4.35
CA ARG A 487 -1.12 29.84 5.39
C ARG A 487 0.20 29.17 5.02
N ASN A 488 0.66 29.31 3.78
CA ASN A 488 1.84 28.63 3.27
C ASN A 488 2.79 29.66 2.67
N ALA A 489 3.81 30.05 3.45
CA ALA A 489 4.77 31.07 3.05
C ALA A 489 5.53 30.71 1.76
N GLN A 490 5.81 29.42 1.52
CA GLN A 490 6.48 28.98 0.29
C GLN A 490 5.60 29.24 -0.94
N LEU A 491 4.31 28.89 -0.87
CA LEU A 491 3.36 29.15 -1.96
C LEU A 491 3.07 30.64 -2.11
N TYR A 492 2.91 31.37 -1.00
CA TYR A 492 2.72 32.82 -1.00
C TYR A 492 3.84 33.56 -1.73
N MET A 493 5.08 33.10 -1.56
CA MET A 493 6.25 33.70 -2.20
C MET A 493 6.51 33.20 -3.63
N ASN A 494 5.85 32.12 -4.06
CA ASN A 494 6.07 31.47 -5.34
C ASN A 494 5.20 32.10 -6.46
N PRO A 495 5.80 32.67 -7.53
CA PRO A 495 5.05 33.32 -8.62
C PRO A 495 4.08 32.38 -9.34
N GLU A 496 4.46 31.11 -9.56
CA GLU A 496 3.62 30.13 -10.27
C GLU A 496 2.33 29.82 -9.50
N SER A 497 2.39 29.79 -8.17
CA SER A 497 1.19 29.57 -7.34
C SER A 497 0.16 30.68 -7.54
N TRP A 498 0.61 31.93 -7.73
CA TRP A 498 -0.29 33.04 -8.06
C TRP A 498 -0.82 32.94 -9.50
N ALA A 499 0.03 32.57 -10.46
CA ALA A 499 -0.37 32.32 -11.84
C ALA A 499 -1.46 31.23 -11.93
N ASP A 500 -1.29 30.12 -11.21
CA ASP A 500 -2.28 29.04 -11.13
C ASP A 500 -3.61 29.51 -10.55
N LEU A 501 -3.59 30.30 -9.47
CA LEU A 501 -4.84 30.82 -8.87
C LEU A 501 -5.57 31.80 -9.81
N ILE A 502 -4.82 32.62 -10.57
CA ILE A 502 -5.38 33.47 -11.63
C ILE A 502 -6.03 32.59 -12.70
N GLN A 503 -5.31 31.58 -13.22
CA GLN A 503 -5.83 30.68 -14.26
C GLN A 503 -7.10 29.95 -13.81
N VAL A 504 -7.14 29.47 -12.57
CA VAL A 504 -8.34 28.84 -11.98
C VAL A 504 -9.52 29.80 -11.99
N SER A 505 -9.30 31.05 -11.58
CA SER A 505 -10.38 32.04 -11.55
C SER A 505 -10.95 32.26 -12.95
N CYS A 506 -10.11 32.36 -13.98
CA CYS A 506 -10.52 32.57 -15.37
C CYS A 506 -10.75 31.28 -16.17
N SER A 507 -10.91 30.11 -15.53
CA SER A 507 -11.07 28.82 -16.21
C SER A 507 -12.52 28.31 -16.31
N ASP A 508 -12.76 27.47 -17.32
CA ASP A 508 -13.94 26.63 -17.44
C ASP A 508 -13.99 25.58 -16.30
N SER A 509 -15.14 24.94 -16.14
CA SER A 509 -15.35 23.75 -15.33
C SER A 509 -14.66 22.48 -15.86
N LYS A 510 -14.03 22.52 -17.05
CA LYS A 510 -13.35 21.37 -17.66
C LYS A 510 -11.87 21.67 -17.92
N LEU A 511 -11.03 20.64 -17.81
CA LEU A 511 -9.65 20.67 -18.29
C LEU A 511 -9.59 20.31 -19.78
N ALA A 512 -8.54 20.78 -20.45
CA ALA A 512 -8.16 20.31 -21.77
C ALA A 512 -7.61 18.87 -21.72
N GLN A 513 -7.44 18.24 -22.88
CA GLN A 513 -6.96 16.85 -22.97
C GLN A 513 -5.57 16.63 -22.36
N ASP A 514 -4.73 17.66 -22.35
CA ASP A 514 -3.40 17.68 -21.74
C ASP A 514 -3.41 18.00 -20.23
N GLY A 515 -4.60 18.18 -19.64
CA GLY A 515 -4.78 18.53 -18.24
C GLY A 515 -4.54 20.01 -17.93
N SER A 516 -4.42 20.88 -18.94
CA SER A 516 -4.32 22.34 -18.77
C SER A 516 -5.69 23.00 -18.53
N PHE A 517 -5.68 24.20 -17.94
CA PHE A 517 -6.91 24.97 -17.76
C PHE A 517 -7.40 25.52 -19.11
N ILE A 518 -8.70 25.40 -19.37
CA ILE A 518 -9.35 26.08 -20.50
C ILE A 518 -9.79 27.46 -20.03
N CYS A 519 -9.09 28.51 -20.46
CA CYS A 519 -9.42 29.87 -20.04
C CYS A 519 -10.60 30.45 -20.83
N VAL A 520 -11.52 31.09 -20.11
CA VAL A 520 -12.71 31.75 -20.64
C VAL A 520 -12.44 33.24 -20.78
N ALA A 521 -12.84 33.84 -21.91
CA ALA A 521 -12.76 35.28 -22.11
C ALA A 521 -14.02 35.94 -21.55
N TRP A 522 -13.85 36.96 -20.73
CA TRP A 522 -14.94 37.74 -20.15
C TRP A 522 -14.91 39.19 -20.61
N LYS A 523 -16.08 39.82 -20.58
CA LYS A 523 -16.23 41.23 -20.93
C LYS A 523 -15.67 42.09 -19.79
N GLU A 524 -14.90 43.13 -20.13
CA GLU A 524 -14.42 44.10 -19.15
C GLU A 524 -15.61 44.74 -18.40
N PRO A 525 -15.67 44.64 -17.06
CA PRO A 525 -16.70 45.30 -16.27
C PRO A 525 -16.56 46.82 -16.30
N GLU A 526 -17.66 47.53 -16.09
CA GLU A 526 -17.67 49.00 -16.00
C GLU A 526 -16.77 49.52 -14.86
N GLU A 527 -16.20 50.71 -15.04
CA GLU A 527 -15.20 51.28 -14.12
C GLU A 527 -15.76 51.50 -12.69
N THR A 528 -17.04 51.86 -12.59
CA THR A 528 -17.76 52.02 -11.31
C THR A 528 -17.84 50.69 -10.54
N PHE A 529 -18.15 49.59 -11.23
CA PHE A 529 -18.13 48.25 -10.67
C PHE A 529 -16.72 47.85 -10.26
N GLN A 530 -15.72 48.13 -11.10
CA GLN A 530 -14.33 47.80 -10.81
C GLN A 530 -13.83 48.45 -9.51
N GLN A 531 -14.19 49.72 -9.30
CA GLN A 531 -13.84 50.48 -8.09
C GLN A 531 -14.56 49.92 -6.86
N SER A 532 -15.86 49.62 -6.96
CA SER A 532 -16.63 49.04 -5.84
C SER A 532 -16.08 47.68 -5.38
N ILE A 533 -15.74 46.80 -6.33
CA ILE A 533 -15.14 45.49 -6.01
C ILE A 533 -13.74 45.65 -5.43
N ARG A 534 -12.94 46.64 -5.86
CA ARG A 534 -11.62 46.91 -5.29
C ARG A 534 -11.70 47.17 -3.78
N GLU A 535 -12.58 48.08 -3.38
CA GLU A 535 -12.78 48.45 -1.97
C GLU A 535 -13.27 47.26 -1.15
N THR A 536 -14.25 46.53 -1.69
CA THR A 536 -14.81 45.34 -1.04
C THR A 536 -13.77 44.23 -0.90
N ALA A 537 -12.95 43.98 -1.94
CA ALA A 537 -11.87 43.00 -1.91
C ALA A 537 -10.82 43.35 -0.85
N GLY A 538 -10.46 44.62 -0.70
CA GLY A 538 -9.53 45.06 0.35
C GLY A 538 -10.01 44.71 1.76
N LEU A 539 -11.32 44.85 2.03
CA LEU A 539 -11.92 44.45 3.31
C LEU A 539 -11.87 42.93 3.52
N VAL A 540 -12.18 42.15 2.48
CA VAL A 540 -12.14 40.68 2.51
C VAL A 540 -10.73 40.17 2.77
N LEU A 541 -9.72 40.76 2.13
CA LEU A 541 -8.33 40.33 2.26
C LEU A 541 -7.73 40.72 3.61
N LYS A 542 -8.11 41.90 4.16
CA LYS A 542 -7.76 42.26 5.54
C LYS A 542 -8.39 41.30 6.56
N GLU A 543 -9.61 40.83 6.30
CA GLU A 543 -10.24 39.80 7.13
C GLU A 543 -9.52 38.45 7.01
N LEU A 544 -9.04 38.08 5.81
CA LEU A 544 -8.24 36.87 5.61
C LEU A 544 -6.92 36.91 6.41
N GLU A 545 -6.19 38.02 6.38
CA GLU A 545 -4.95 38.17 7.17
C GLU A 545 -5.21 38.04 8.67
N THR A 546 -6.26 38.69 9.17
CA THR A 546 -6.55 38.78 10.62
C THR A 546 -7.27 37.55 11.17
N LYS A 547 -8.24 36.98 10.45
CA LYS A 547 -9.11 35.89 10.92
C LYS A 547 -8.88 34.56 10.22
N GLN A 548 -8.06 34.50 9.16
CA GLN A 548 -7.78 33.28 8.38
C GLN A 548 -9.02 32.65 7.72
N ILE A 549 -10.05 33.46 7.49
CA ILE A 549 -11.35 33.09 6.90
C ILE A 549 -11.65 34.07 5.76
N VAL A 550 -12.33 33.60 4.71
CA VAL A 550 -12.80 34.43 3.59
C VAL A 550 -14.31 34.42 3.56
N ILE A 551 -14.93 35.53 3.94
CA ILE A 551 -16.37 35.76 3.81
C ILE A 551 -16.57 36.69 2.62
N LEU A 552 -17.32 36.25 1.61
CA LEU A 552 -17.60 37.07 0.45
C LEU A 552 -18.91 37.85 0.64
N PRO A 553 -18.90 39.18 0.52
CA PRO A 553 -20.11 40.00 0.47
C PRO A 553 -21.01 39.71 -0.74
N LYS A 554 -22.26 40.19 -0.70
CA LYS A 554 -23.28 39.97 -1.75
C LYS A 554 -22.84 40.45 -3.14
N GLN A 555 -21.96 41.46 -3.20
CA GLN A 555 -21.41 42.01 -4.44
C GLN A 555 -20.69 40.95 -5.29
N PHE A 556 -20.07 39.94 -4.66
CA PHE A 556 -19.40 38.83 -5.34
C PHE A 556 -20.36 37.74 -5.86
N TYR A 557 -21.64 37.82 -5.50
CA TYR A 557 -22.70 36.93 -5.96
C TYR A 557 -23.72 37.65 -6.86
N SER A 558 -23.41 38.88 -7.27
CA SER A 558 -24.26 39.68 -8.13
C SER A 558 -24.48 39.00 -9.48
N ASN A 559 -25.69 39.10 -10.04
CA ASN A 559 -26.06 38.47 -11.31
C ASN A 559 -25.33 39.06 -12.54
N TYR A 560 -24.63 40.18 -12.39
CA TYR A 560 -24.04 40.90 -13.52
C TYR A 560 -22.63 40.43 -13.89
N PHE A 561 -21.74 40.22 -12.90
CA PHE A 561 -20.32 39.92 -13.12
C PHE A 561 -19.69 39.04 -12.00
N PRO A 562 -20.27 37.87 -11.67
CA PRO A 562 -19.81 37.07 -10.54
C PRO A 562 -18.41 36.48 -10.75
N ASP A 563 -18.08 36.10 -11.99
CA ASP A 563 -16.82 35.47 -12.35
C ASP A 563 -15.68 36.50 -12.46
N GLU A 564 -15.96 37.65 -13.06
CA GLU A 564 -15.06 38.79 -13.14
C GLU A 564 -14.73 39.31 -11.74
N ALA A 565 -15.72 39.36 -10.83
CA ALA A 565 -15.49 39.73 -9.44
C ALA A 565 -14.54 38.75 -8.72
N MET A 566 -14.60 37.44 -9.03
CA MET A 566 -13.65 36.47 -8.47
C MET A 566 -12.22 36.70 -8.97
N LEU A 567 -12.02 36.94 -10.27
CA LEU A 567 -10.70 37.26 -10.82
C LEU A 567 -10.16 38.58 -10.28
N MET A 568 -11.03 39.59 -10.10
CA MET A 568 -10.66 40.86 -9.47
C MET A 568 -10.23 40.68 -8.02
N LEU A 569 -10.89 39.81 -7.25
CA LEU A 569 -10.49 39.48 -5.87
C LEU A 569 -9.09 38.84 -5.84
N VAL A 570 -8.84 37.83 -6.70
CA VAL A 570 -7.52 37.20 -6.83
C VAL A 570 -6.47 38.23 -7.25
N THR A 571 -6.82 39.12 -8.17
CA THR A 571 -5.92 40.20 -8.63
C THR A 571 -5.60 41.17 -7.50
N GLN A 572 -6.56 41.55 -6.66
CA GLN A 572 -6.28 42.39 -5.50
C GLN A 572 -5.45 41.69 -4.43
N ALA A 573 -5.64 40.38 -4.24
CA ALA A 573 -4.79 39.60 -3.35
C ALA A 573 -3.34 39.60 -3.83
N LEU A 574 -3.12 39.50 -5.14
CA LEU A 574 -1.79 39.64 -5.75
C LEU A 574 -1.22 41.05 -5.57
N VAL A 575 -2.03 42.10 -5.73
CA VAL A 575 -1.60 43.49 -5.46
C VAL A 575 -1.07 43.59 -4.02
N GLN A 576 -1.82 43.12 -3.04
CA GLN A 576 -1.41 43.13 -1.64
C GLN A 576 -0.11 42.35 -1.41
N ARG A 577 0.06 41.19 -2.06
CA ARG A 577 1.30 40.43 -2.03
C ARG A 577 2.48 41.23 -2.59
N LEU A 578 2.32 41.89 -3.74
CA LEU A 578 3.36 42.67 -4.40
C LEU A 578 3.73 43.94 -3.63
N LEU A 579 2.74 44.55 -2.96
CA LEU A 579 2.97 45.69 -2.05
C LEU A 579 3.78 45.28 -0.81
N HIS A 580 3.65 44.03 -0.36
CA HIS A 580 4.41 43.52 0.77
C HIS A 580 5.86 43.18 0.42
N ALA A 581 6.10 42.51 -0.72
CA ALA A 581 7.44 42.19 -1.19
C ALA A 581 7.49 42.03 -2.72
N HIS A 582 8.60 42.42 -3.34
CA HIS A 582 8.80 42.21 -4.77
C HIS A 582 8.93 40.72 -5.12
N MET A 583 8.59 40.38 -6.38
CA MET A 583 8.84 39.05 -6.96
C MET A 583 10.04 39.13 -7.90
N CYS A 584 10.78 38.03 -8.01
CA CYS A 584 11.96 37.96 -8.88
C CYS A 584 11.62 37.58 -10.33
N THR A 585 10.43 37.02 -10.56
CA THR A 585 9.85 36.71 -11.87
C THR A 585 8.35 36.96 -11.82
N VAL A 586 7.79 37.52 -12.89
CA VAL A 586 6.37 37.92 -13.02
C VAL A 586 5.76 37.64 -14.40
N LEU A 587 6.56 37.20 -15.38
CA LEU A 587 6.06 36.92 -16.74
C LEU A 587 4.92 35.88 -16.75
N ASN A 588 5.07 34.77 -16.03
CA ASN A 588 4.03 33.74 -15.95
C ASN A 588 2.74 34.25 -15.27
N ILE A 589 2.86 35.20 -14.33
CA ILE A 589 1.71 35.87 -13.72
C ILE A 589 1.01 36.77 -14.74
N ALA A 590 1.75 37.56 -15.50
CA ALA A 590 1.17 38.43 -16.53
C ALA A 590 0.46 37.61 -17.62
N MET A 591 1.06 36.47 -18.02
CA MET A 591 0.50 35.54 -19.00
C MET A 591 -0.71 34.75 -18.47
N ALA A 592 -0.83 34.56 -17.15
CA ALA A 592 -1.94 33.83 -16.52
C ALA A 592 -3.31 34.47 -16.77
N PHE A 593 -3.37 35.77 -17.05
CA PHE A 593 -4.62 36.47 -17.38
C PHE A 593 -5.19 36.08 -18.75
N ARG A 594 -4.36 35.51 -19.65
CA ARG A 594 -4.77 34.91 -20.93
C ARG A 594 -5.63 35.87 -21.77
N ARG A 595 -6.92 35.60 -21.98
CA ARG A 595 -7.81 36.48 -22.76
C ARG A 595 -8.44 37.62 -21.93
N ASN A 596 -8.24 37.64 -20.62
CA ASN A 596 -8.77 38.64 -19.69
C ASN A 596 -7.75 39.75 -19.42
N MET A 597 -7.17 40.34 -20.47
CA MET A 597 -6.15 41.38 -20.36
C MET A 597 -6.64 42.65 -19.64
N TRP A 598 -7.97 42.87 -19.59
CA TRP A 598 -8.58 43.91 -18.77
C TRP A 598 -8.27 43.74 -17.27
N ALA A 599 -8.11 42.50 -16.78
CA ALA A 599 -7.76 42.23 -15.39
C ALA A 599 -6.26 42.50 -15.12
N LEU A 600 -5.40 42.30 -16.12
CA LEU A 600 -4.00 42.74 -16.06
C LEU A 600 -3.90 44.28 -16.05
N LYS A 601 -4.72 44.96 -16.87
CA LYS A 601 -4.90 46.42 -16.78
C LYS A 601 -5.36 46.84 -15.38
N TYR A 602 -6.31 46.12 -14.79
CA TYR A 602 -6.78 46.35 -13.42
C TYR A 602 -5.67 46.15 -12.37
N LEU A 603 -4.79 45.16 -12.54
CA LEU A 603 -3.59 44.97 -11.70
C LEU A 603 -2.71 46.23 -11.74
N PHE A 604 -2.37 46.73 -12.93
CA PHE A 604 -1.54 47.93 -13.08
C PHE A 604 -2.18 49.18 -12.48
N LYS A 605 -3.48 49.39 -12.70
CA LYS A 605 -4.24 50.50 -12.08
C LYS A 605 -4.31 50.38 -10.56
N SER A 606 -4.17 49.18 -10.01
CA SER A 606 -4.18 48.96 -8.55
C SER A 606 -2.79 49.19 -7.96
N LEU A 607 -1.74 48.80 -8.68
CA LEU A 607 -0.35 49.06 -8.29
C LEU A 607 0.06 50.52 -8.46
N SER A 608 -0.63 51.32 -9.30
CA SER A 608 -0.31 52.73 -9.50
C SER A 608 -0.47 53.60 -8.24
N VAL A 609 -1.08 53.07 -7.18
CA VAL A 609 -1.09 53.68 -5.83
C VAL A 609 0.34 53.76 -5.24
N ARG A 610 1.23 52.84 -5.64
CA ARG A 610 2.65 52.76 -5.24
C ARG A 610 3.52 52.59 -6.49
N LEU A 611 3.90 53.73 -7.09
CA LEU A 611 4.66 53.77 -8.34
C LEU A 611 5.99 53.01 -8.27
N ASP A 612 6.63 52.97 -7.10
CA ASP A 612 7.85 52.19 -6.87
C ASP A 612 7.63 50.68 -7.06
N VAL A 613 6.52 50.13 -6.55
CA VAL A 613 6.16 48.72 -6.71
C VAL A 613 5.75 48.42 -8.15
N LEU A 614 5.00 49.34 -8.78
CA LEU A 614 4.65 49.22 -10.20
C LEU A 614 5.90 49.20 -11.08
N HIS A 615 6.84 50.13 -10.89
CA HIS A 615 8.10 50.13 -11.63
C HIS A 615 8.90 48.84 -11.39
N ALA A 616 9.00 48.37 -10.14
CA ALA A 616 9.67 47.11 -9.84
C ALA A 616 9.04 45.91 -10.55
N PHE A 617 7.69 45.84 -10.61
CA PHE A 617 6.99 44.81 -11.37
C PHE A 617 7.33 44.88 -12.87
N LEU A 618 7.33 46.09 -13.43
CA LEU A 618 7.59 46.31 -14.84
C LEU A 618 9.06 46.02 -15.22
N ASP A 619 10.01 46.42 -14.38
CA ASP A 619 11.43 46.09 -14.56
C ASP A 619 11.66 44.58 -14.47
N CYS A 620 10.98 43.91 -13.54
CA CYS A 620 11.01 42.44 -13.46
C CYS A 620 10.43 41.79 -14.71
N LEU A 621 9.31 42.31 -15.25
CA LEU A 621 8.71 41.81 -16.47
C LEU A 621 9.63 41.98 -17.67
N ILE A 622 10.28 43.15 -17.80
CA ILE A 622 11.29 43.41 -18.84
C ILE A 622 12.47 42.45 -18.68
N LYS A 623 12.95 42.27 -17.45
CA LYS A 623 14.06 41.36 -17.16
C LYS A 623 13.70 39.93 -17.58
N ASP A 624 12.52 39.44 -17.19
CA ASP A 624 12.05 38.12 -17.60
C ASP A 624 12.01 38.01 -19.13
N LEU A 625 11.46 38.99 -19.84
CA LEU A 625 11.43 38.98 -21.30
C LEU A 625 12.83 38.95 -21.95
N ASN A 626 13.84 39.53 -21.29
CA ASN A 626 15.22 39.65 -21.79
C ASN A 626 16.16 38.49 -21.39
N GLU A 627 15.80 37.63 -20.43
CA GLU A 627 16.69 36.55 -19.97
C GLU A 627 16.94 35.53 -21.11
N LYS A 628 18.21 35.35 -21.50
CA LYS A 628 18.69 34.55 -22.66
C LYS A 628 18.24 33.08 -22.74
N ASN A 629 17.66 32.54 -21.66
CA ASN A 629 17.11 31.18 -21.59
C ASN A 629 15.58 31.13 -21.67
N ASN A 630 14.89 32.26 -21.91
CA ASN A 630 13.44 32.28 -21.94
C ASN A 630 12.88 31.70 -23.24
N THR A 631 12.58 30.40 -23.13
CA THR A 631 11.80 29.56 -24.04
C THR A 631 10.42 30.10 -24.45
N LEU A 632 9.99 31.28 -24.00
CA LEU A 632 8.62 31.79 -24.17
C LEU A 632 8.39 32.43 -25.56
N LEU A 633 9.40 33.12 -26.11
CA LEU A 633 9.35 33.68 -27.47
C LEU A 633 9.97 32.77 -28.53
N THR A 634 10.76 31.76 -28.11
CA THR A 634 11.57 30.87 -28.98
C THR A 634 11.09 29.40 -29.03
N ARG A 635 10.10 28.98 -28.21
CA ARG A 635 9.56 27.61 -28.29
C ARG A 635 8.80 27.37 -29.60
N THR A 636 8.85 26.14 -30.07
CA THR A 636 7.74 25.49 -30.81
C THR A 636 6.54 25.38 -29.87
N VAL A 637 5.86 26.50 -29.68
CA VAL A 637 4.74 26.63 -28.76
C VAL A 637 3.48 26.03 -29.40
N ALA A 638 2.67 25.30 -28.62
CA ALA A 638 1.34 24.85 -29.07
C ALA A 638 0.51 26.07 -29.54
N GLN A 639 -0.32 25.90 -30.57
CA GLN A 639 -1.01 27.02 -31.22
C GLN A 639 -1.84 27.89 -30.26
N SER A 640 -2.39 27.29 -29.19
CA SER A 640 -3.10 27.99 -28.11
C SER A 640 -2.21 28.98 -27.37
N ASP A 641 -1.02 28.58 -26.93
CA ASP A 641 -0.09 29.43 -26.19
C ASP A 641 0.47 30.58 -27.05
N ALA A 642 0.64 30.36 -28.36
CA ALA A 642 1.02 31.41 -29.29
C ALA A 642 -0.03 32.53 -29.43
N GLU A 643 -1.32 32.18 -29.37
CA GLU A 643 -2.41 33.15 -29.35
C GLU A 643 -2.36 34.04 -28.10
N HIS A 644 -2.08 33.45 -26.94
CA HIS A 644 -1.97 34.18 -25.69
C HIS A 644 -0.79 35.15 -25.68
N ILE A 645 0.35 34.75 -26.24
CA ILE A 645 1.54 35.63 -26.37
C ILE A 645 1.22 36.81 -27.29
N GLY A 646 0.55 36.57 -28.42
CA GLY A 646 0.10 37.62 -29.33
C GLY A 646 -0.80 38.66 -28.64
N HIS A 647 -1.80 38.20 -27.89
CA HIS A 647 -2.69 39.08 -27.12
C HIS A 647 -1.96 39.88 -26.04
N PHE A 648 -0.99 39.28 -25.35
CA PHE A 648 -0.21 39.95 -24.31
C PHE A 648 0.66 41.06 -24.90
N ILE A 649 1.38 40.79 -25.99
CA ILE A 649 2.19 41.80 -26.70
C ILE A 649 1.28 42.91 -27.23
N PHE A 650 0.15 42.53 -27.84
CA PHE A 650 -0.85 43.49 -28.33
C PHE A 650 -1.34 44.41 -27.22
N PHE A 651 -1.67 43.86 -26.06
CA PHE A 651 -2.12 44.63 -24.89
C PHE A 651 -1.06 45.62 -24.42
N LEU A 652 0.17 45.16 -24.20
CA LEU A 652 1.27 46.02 -23.73
C LEU A 652 1.52 47.21 -24.66
N ILE A 653 1.45 46.96 -25.96
CA ILE A 653 1.73 47.97 -26.96
C ILE A 653 0.51 48.89 -27.18
N SER A 654 -0.71 48.37 -27.15
CA SER A 654 -1.93 49.14 -27.46
C SER A 654 -2.45 49.92 -26.26
N TYR A 655 -2.04 49.58 -25.05
CA TYR A 655 -2.51 50.25 -23.84
C TYR A 655 -1.83 51.61 -23.63
N GLU A 656 -2.56 52.69 -23.93
CA GLU A 656 -2.12 54.06 -23.71
C GLU A 656 -2.16 54.45 -22.22
N HIS A 657 -1.15 54.03 -21.46
CA HIS A 657 -0.94 54.50 -20.09
C HIS A 657 0.50 54.97 -19.89
N ALA A 658 0.68 56.17 -19.34
CA ALA A 658 1.99 56.82 -19.22
C ALA A 658 3.05 55.92 -18.56
N VAL A 659 2.65 55.11 -17.57
CA VAL A 659 3.54 54.21 -16.83
C VAL A 659 3.93 52.94 -17.62
N LEU A 660 3.10 52.45 -18.55
CA LEU A 660 3.45 51.30 -19.38
C LEU A 660 4.21 51.68 -20.65
N ARG A 661 4.16 52.95 -21.06
CA ARG A 661 4.82 53.42 -22.27
C ARG A 661 6.32 53.05 -22.32
N PRO A 662 7.14 53.20 -21.26
CA PRO A 662 8.55 52.79 -21.28
C PRO A 662 8.75 51.28 -21.48
N VAL A 663 7.85 50.47 -20.93
CA VAL A 663 7.87 49.00 -21.04
C VAL A 663 7.52 48.56 -22.44
N ALA A 664 6.47 49.16 -23.01
CA ALA A 664 6.07 48.92 -24.40
C ALA A 664 7.21 49.27 -25.37
N HIS A 665 7.91 50.40 -25.16
CA HIS A 665 9.06 50.78 -25.98
C HIS A 665 10.19 49.74 -25.88
N LYS A 666 10.60 49.38 -24.65
CA LYS A 666 11.65 48.36 -24.45
C LYS A 666 11.30 47.00 -25.09
N ILE A 667 10.04 46.59 -25.00
CA ILE A 667 9.57 45.33 -25.61
C ILE A 667 9.62 45.43 -27.13
N VAL A 668 9.17 46.55 -27.72
CA VAL A 668 9.25 46.75 -29.17
C VAL A 668 10.69 46.79 -29.65
N ASP A 669 11.58 47.51 -28.96
CA ASP A 669 13.00 47.57 -29.30
C ASP A 669 13.63 46.17 -29.23
N PHE A 670 13.32 45.39 -28.19
CA PHE A 670 13.76 44.00 -28.06
C PHE A 670 13.24 43.11 -29.21
N LEU A 671 11.95 43.19 -29.53
CA LEU A 671 11.33 42.43 -30.61
C LEU A 671 11.93 42.77 -31.99
N LEU A 672 12.32 44.04 -32.19
CA LEU A 672 12.99 44.49 -33.40
C LEU A 672 14.43 43.99 -33.48
N GLU A 673 15.18 44.06 -32.37
CA GLU A 673 16.56 43.57 -32.28
C GLU A 673 16.65 42.08 -32.59
N HIS A 674 15.74 41.27 -32.05
CA HIS A 674 15.71 39.82 -32.21
C HIS A 674 14.75 39.34 -33.31
N TRP A 675 14.25 40.24 -34.17
CA TRP A 675 13.18 39.94 -35.12
C TRP A 675 13.49 38.74 -36.03
N ASN A 676 14.74 38.67 -36.51
CA ASN A 676 15.18 37.62 -37.42
C ASN A 676 15.38 36.27 -36.70
N GLU A 677 15.78 36.29 -35.42
CA GLU A 677 15.89 35.09 -34.58
C GLU A 677 14.51 34.52 -34.23
N LEU A 678 13.51 35.40 -34.14
CA LEU A 678 12.11 35.06 -33.85
C LEU A 678 11.31 34.72 -35.11
N GLN A 679 11.94 34.63 -36.29
CA GLN A 679 11.27 34.38 -37.56
C GLN A 679 10.54 33.03 -37.53
N ASN A 680 9.26 33.01 -37.94
CA ASN A 680 8.33 31.86 -37.93
C ASN A 680 7.68 31.52 -36.58
N CYS A 681 7.79 32.37 -35.57
CA CYS A 681 7.05 32.14 -34.33
C CYS A 681 5.53 32.31 -34.54
N PRO A 682 4.69 31.33 -34.14
CA PRO A 682 3.25 31.37 -34.44
C PRO A 682 2.51 32.57 -33.82
N TRP A 683 3.05 33.18 -32.76
CA TRP A 683 2.46 34.36 -32.12
C TRP A 683 2.54 35.62 -32.99
N GLN A 684 3.50 35.72 -33.93
CA GLN A 684 3.70 36.90 -34.79
C GLN A 684 2.51 37.12 -35.74
N ARG A 685 1.98 36.05 -36.34
CA ARG A 685 0.79 36.10 -37.20
C ARG A 685 -0.46 36.50 -36.43
N ASN A 686 -0.60 35.99 -35.22
CA ASN A 686 -1.72 36.34 -34.33
C ASN A 686 -1.67 37.83 -33.96
N LEU A 687 -0.49 38.33 -33.55
CA LEU A 687 -0.27 39.74 -33.28
C LEU A 687 -0.58 40.63 -34.50
N ALA A 688 -0.12 40.24 -35.69
CA ALA A 688 -0.39 40.97 -36.91
C ALA A 688 -1.89 41.02 -37.26
N THR A 689 -2.62 39.93 -37.04
CA THR A 689 -4.08 39.86 -37.23
C THR A 689 -4.82 40.79 -36.25
N LEU A 690 -4.43 40.78 -34.97
CA LEU A 690 -5.02 41.67 -33.95
C LEU A 690 -4.83 43.14 -34.30
N LEU A 691 -3.67 43.50 -34.85
CA LEU A 691 -3.32 44.86 -35.25
C LEU A 691 -3.98 45.33 -36.54
N GLN A 692 -4.39 44.43 -37.44
CA GLN A 692 -5.21 44.81 -38.60
C GLN A 692 -6.64 45.17 -38.19
N ASN A 693 -7.15 44.54 -37.13
CA ASN A 693 -8.53 44.69 -36.67
C ASN A 693 -8.74 45.87 -35.71
N GLN A 694 -7.68 46.51 -35.20
CA GLN A 694 -7.76 47.68 -34.32
C GLN A 694 -6.77 48.76 -34.73
N ASP A 695 -7.27 49.99 -34.88
CA ASP A 695 -6.43 51.13 -35.26
C ASP A 695 -5.74 51.73 -34.03
N VAL A 696 -4.42 51.52 -33.92
CA VAL A 696 -3.63 51.95 -32.77
C VAL A 696 -2.90 53.25 -33.11
N THR A 697 -3.50 54.39 -32.73
CA THR A 697 -3.13 55.73 -33.20
C THR A 697 -1.77 56.24 -32.71
N HIS A 698 -1.32 55.88 -31.50
CA HIS A 698 -0.03 56.34 -30.96
C HIS A 698 1.19 55.69 -31.62
N TRP A 699 1.04 54.59 -32.36
CA TRP A 699 2.17 53.96 -33.04
C TRP A 699 2.81 54.87 -34.09
N ASN A 700 2.04 55.79 -34.65
CA ASN A 700 2.52 56.72 -35.67
C ASN A 700 3.46 57.79 -35.08
N THR A 701 3.64 57.83 -33.76
CA THR A 701 4.47 58.83 -33.07
C THR A 701 5.89 58.35 -32.75
N SER A 702 6.20 57.05 -32.92
CA SER A 702 7.50 56.46 -32.56
C SER A 702 8.03 55.57 -33.68
N ASN A 703 9.29 55.81 -34.09
CA ASN A 703 9.94 55.10 -35.20
C ASN A 703 10.02 53.58 -34.97
N SER A 704 10.30 53.13 -33.74
CA SER A 704 10.34 51.70 -33.42
C SER A 704 8.98 51.02 -33.63
N PHE A 705 7.89 51.63 -33.17
CA PHE A 705 6.54 51.07 -33.36
C PHE A 705 6.17 51.01 -34.84
N LEU A 706 6.51 52.04 -35.62
CA LEU A 706 6.27 52.05 -37.06
C LEU A 706 7.07 50.94 -37.78
N GLN A 707 8.33 50.74 -37.39
CA GLN A 707 9.17 49.68 -37.93
C GLN A 707 8.61 48.28 -37.62
N LEU A 708 8.13 48.06 -36.40
CA LEU A 708 7.48 46.80 -36.00
C LEU A 708 6.18 46.57 -36.77
N LYS A 709 5.36 47.62 -36.96
CA LYS A 709 4.12 47.57 -37.75
C LYS A 709 4.38 47.12 -39.18
N ASN A 710 5.41 47.68 -39.81
CA ASN A 710 5.78 47.33 -41.18
C ASN A 710 6.26 45.88 -41.30
N LYS A 711 7.08 45.41 -40.34
CA LYS A 711 7.53 44.01 -40.27
C LYS A 711 6.38 43.02 -40.01
N LEU A 712 5.37 43.39 -39.20
CA LEU A 712 4.19 42.55 -38.96
C LEU A 712 3.26 42.47 -40.17
N ARG A 713 3.14 43.57 -40.94
CA ARG A 713 2.34 43.60 -42.19
C ARG A 713 2.86 42.65 -43.26
N THR A 714 4.12 42.24 -43.23
CA THR A 714 4.65 41.27 -44.21
C THR A 714 4.28 39.81 -43.88
N LEU A 715 3.65 39.54 -42.72
CA LEU A 715 3.35 38.20 -42.22
C LEU A 715 1.88 37.77 -42.40
N VAL A 716 1.00 38.71 -42.77
CA VAL A 716 -0.43 38.51 -43.08
C VAL A 716 -0.62 38.85 -44.54
#